data_AF-A0A1X7KBG2-F1
#
_entry.id   AF-A0A1X7KBG2-F1
#
_cell.length_a   1.000
_cell.length_b   1.000
_cell.length_c   1.000
_cell.angle_alpha   90.00
_cell.angle_beta   90.00
_cell.angle_gamma   90.00
#
_symmetry.space_group_name_H-M   'P 1'
#
loop_
_entity.id
_entity.type
_entity.pdbx_description
1 polymer ?
#
loop_
_entity_poly.entity_id
_entity_poly.type
_entity_poly.pdbx_seq_one_letter_code
_entity_poly.pdbx_strand_id
1 'polypeptide(L)'
;MKNLWRLLLLIPLTFIAIACDDEMDDDEMEPLPTLVEAAEEAGLTTLLDAVGAVDGLDQTLLGANEITVFAPTNAAFSDALAAFNAADLNELVEALGGVENLETVLGYHVVPAIAFSDDLADGAQTFNTLGGQSLTVTLSDGNVTVTDATDNTVNVVTADVAIENGVVHVIDGVLLLELEDDEDEEEEEEEELPNLVDAATEAGLTTILDAVGAVDGLADNLLAAEAITVFAPTNDAFGAALEAYNAADLNELVEALGGVENLETVLGFHVVPAVAFAGDLAEGEQTFTTLAEQDLTVTSSSEGVTVTDAAGNTFNVVTADVAIENGVVHVIDGVLLPELPLPNLVDAATDAGLTTLLDAVGAVDGLADQLLAAEAITVFAPSNDAFADALEAYGVSTLGQLVTELGGVENLETVLGFHVVPAVAFAEDLAEGDQTFTTLAEQDLTVNRTGADVTVTDAAGTTYNVVTADVAIENGVVHVIDGVLLPEITLPTVVEAATDAGLTTLIDALVAAELDDDVANAEAVTVFAPTNDAFADLLAAQEVTDLDGLIAKLGAEAVADVLTFHVVPAVAFSHDLEDGDTFTTLQGEDLTVNITEAGGVTVTDVNDNTFNVTTADVAIANGVVHVIEGVLLPTL
;
A
#
# COMPACT_ATOMS: atom_id res chain seq x y z
N MET A 1 -26.38 -46.53 -15.33
CA MET A 1 -25.45 -47.62 -14.93
C MET A 1 -24.90 -47.18 -13.57
N LYS A 2 -25.14 -47.93 -12.47
CA LYS A 2 -24.09 -48.65 -11.70
C LYS A 2 -22.80 -47.82 -11.56
N ASN A 3 -22.31 -47.43 -10.37
CA ASN A 3 -22.11 -48.22 -9.14
C ASN A 3 -22.51 -47.39 -7.89
N LEU A 4 -23.31 -47.84 -6.92
CA LEU A 4 -23.23 -48.94 -5.94
C LEU A 4 -22.38 -48.64 -4.68
N TRP A 5 -23.08 -48.16 -3.64
CA TRP A 5 -22.66 -47.86 -2.27
C TRP A 5 -22.51 -49.13 -1.39
N ARG A 6 -21.45 -49.21 -0.57
CA ARG A 6 -21.32 -50.06 0.64
C ARG A 6 -20.35 -49.35 1.60
N LEU A 7 -20.65 -48.94 2.84
CA LEU A 7 -21.41 -49.48 4.00
C LEU A 7 -20.55 -50.33 4.97
N LEU A 8 -19.87 -49.59 5.86
CA LEU A 8 -19.80 -49.74 7.33
C LEU A 8 -20.05 -51.13 7.94
N LEU A 9 -19.06 -51.70 8.64
CA LEU A 9 -19.28 -52.67 9.73
C LEU A 9 -18.10 -52.71 10.71
N LEU A 10 -18.43 -52.66 11.99
CA LEU A 10 -17.58 -52.61 13.18
C LEU A 10 -17.98 -53.81 14.07
N ILE A 11 -17.04 -54.53 14.71
CA ILE A 11 -17.20 -55.40 15.92
C ILE A 11 -15.93 -56.26 16.15
N PRO A 12 -15.55 -56.60 17.41
CA PRO A 12 -14.15 -56.81 17.80
C PRO A 12 -13.74 -58.28 18.04
N LEU A 13 -12.44 -58.50 18.30
CA LEU A 13 -11.87 -59.80 18.66
C LEU A 13 -11.55 -59.87 20.16
N THR A 14 -11.96 -60.97 20.80
CA THR A 14 -11.90 -61.21 22.25
C THR A 14 -10.61 -61.88 22.73
N PHE A 15 -10.17 -61.50 23.94
CA PHE A 15 -9.23 -62.27 24.77
C PHE A 15 -9.66 -63.74 24.94
N ILE A 16 -8.70 -64.66 24.85
CA ILE A 16 -8.79 -66.02 25.39
C ILE A 16 -7.52 -66.29 26.19
N ALA A 17 -7.67 -66.47 27.49
CA ALA A 17 -6.61 -67.03 28.34
C ALA A 17 -6.71 -68.56 28.32
N ILE A 18 -5.57 -69.23 28.22
CA ILE A 18 -5.39 -70.65 28.53
C ILE A 18 -4.36 -70.74 29.65
N ALA A 19 -4.63 -71.62 30.62
CA ALA A 19 -3.80 -71.90 31.79
C ALA A 19 -3.63 -73.42 31.95
N CYS A 20 -2.85 -73.86 32.96
CA CYS A 20 -2.51 -75.26 33.33
C CYS A 20 -1.47 -75.93 32.40
N ASP A 21 -0.59 -76.86 32.81
CA ASP A 21 -0.16 -77.48 34.10
C ASP A 21 1.19 -78.20 33.78
N ASP A 22 2.23 -78.41 34.62
CA ASP A 22 2.63 -77.96 35.97
C ASP A 22 4.16 -78.31 36.16
N GLU A 23 4.83 -77.84 37.23
CA GLU A 23 6.22 -78.18 37.69
C GLU A 23 7.44 -77.85 36.79
N MET A 24 8.33 -76.91 37.20
CA MET A 24 9.70 -77.17 37.73
C MET A 24 10.41 -75.85 38.13
N ASP A 25 11.01 -75.89 39.34
CA ASP A 25 12.01 -75.01 39.97
C ASP A 25 11.83 -73.47 40.01
N ASP A 26 11.86 -72.94 41.26
CA ASP A 26 12.32 -71.58 41.57
C ASP A 26 13.85 -71.53 41.26
N ASP A 27 14.21 -71.33 39.99
CA ASP A 27 15.48 -70.68 39.69
C ASP A 27 15.31 -69.21 40.10
N GLU A 28 16.04 -68.79 41.14
CA GLU A 28 16.25 -67.37 41.42
C GLU A 28 16.83 -66.76 40.14
N MET A 29 16.04 -65.96 39.39
CA MET A 29 16.58 -65.19 38.28
C MET A 29 17.66 -64.28 38.86
N GLU A 30 18.93 -64.67 38.67
CA GLU A 30 20.04 -63.80 39.01
C GLU A 30 19.85 -62.49 38.22
N PRO A 31 19.98 -61.33 38.87
CA PRO A 31 19.83 -60.05 38.19
C PRO A 31 20.84 -60.01 37.04
N LEU A 32 20.38 -59.60 35.85
CA LEU A 32 21.28 -59.42 34.72
C LEU A 32 22.39 -58.43 35.11
N PRO A 33 23.65 -58.68 34.73
CA PRO A 33 24.74 -57.79 35.05
C PRO A 33 24.51 -56.40 34.42
N THR A 34 25.03 -55.37 35.06
CA THR A 34 25.17 -54.05 34.41
C THR A 34 26.17 -54.13 33.25
N LEU A 35 26.14 -53.16 32.33
CA LEU A 35 27.12 -53.05 31.23
C LEU A 35 28.57 -53.13 31.74
N VAL A 36 28.86 -52.48 32.87
CA VAL A 36 30.19 -52.46 33.50
C VAL A 36 30.56 -53.84 34.03
N GLU A 37 29.67 -54.52 34.76
CA GLU A 37 29.93 -55.87 35.29
C GLU A 37 30.12 -56.91 34.17
N ALA A 38 29.33 -56.82 33.09
CA ALA A 38 29.49 -57.67 31.92
C ALA A 38 30.82 -57.45 31.19
N ALA A 39 31.27 -56.19 31.07
CA ALA A 39 32.58 -55.86 30.53
C ALA A 39 33.74 -56.31 31.44
N GLU A 40 33.58 -56.25 32.77
CA GLU A 40 34.53 -56.79 33.74
C GLU A 40 34.64 -58.33 33.65
N GLU A 41 33.50 -59.04 33.55
CA GLU A 41 33.49 -60.51 33.39
C GLU A 41 34.09 -60.95 32.06
N ALA A 42 33.79 -60.23 30.97
CA ALA A 42 34.42 -60.42 29.66
C ALA A 42 35.91 -59.98 29.62
N GLY A 43 36.41 -59.36 30.69
CA GLY A 43 37.81 -58.95 30.83
C GLY A 43 38.21 -57.75 29.97
N LEU A 44 37.25 -56.92 29.55
CA LEU A 44 37.41 -55.79 28.62
C LEU A 44 37.97 -54.54 29.34
N THR A 45 39.07 -54.71 30.08
CA THR A 45 39.69 -53.66 30.88
C THR A 45 40.01 -52.39 30.09
N THR A 46 40.45 -52.52 28.83
CA THR A 46 40.80 -51.36 28.00
C THR A 46 39.57 -50.57 27.55
N LEU A 47 38.43 -51.24 27.35
CA LEU A 47 37.15 -50.57 27.07
C LEU A 47 36.66 -49.81 28.31
N LEU A 48 36.78 -50.40 29.51
CA LEU A 48 36.42 -49.76 30.77
C LEU A 48 37.30 -48.53 31.05
N ASP A 49 38.61 -48.63 30.80
CA ASP A 49 39.53 -47.50 30.90
C ASP A 49 39.18 -46.38 29.89
N ALA A 50 38.74 -46.74 28.67
CA ALA A 50 38.32 -45.78 27.63
C ALA A 50 37.00 -45.07 27.97
N VAL A 51 35.97 -45.81 28.40
CA VAL A 51 34.69 -45.22 28.85
C VAL A 51 34.90 -44.35 30.09
N GLY A 52 35.79 -44.75 31.01
CA GLY A 52 36.16 -43.97 32.19
C GLY A 52 37.04 -42.76 31.92
N ALA A 53 37.55 -42.58 30.70
CA ALA A 53 38.31 -41.40 30.28
C ALA A 53 37.41 -40.25 29.77
N VAL A 54 36.14 -40.54 29.47
CA VAL A 54 35.14 -39.56 29.03
C VAL A 54 34.22 -39.20 30.20
N ASP A 55 34.17 -37.92 30.57
CA ASP A 55 33.45 -37.42 31.75
C ASP A 55 31.92 -37.64 31.62
N GLY A 56 31.39 -38.67 32.27
CA GLY A 56 29.95 -38.94 32.39
C GLY A 56 29.36 -39.90 31.36
N LEU A 57 30.16 -40.41 30.42
CA LEU A 57 29.71 -41.43 29.45
C LEU A 57 29.26 -42.72 30.16
N ASP A 58 29.91 -43.08 31.28
CA ASP A 58 29.53 -44.19 32.16
C ASP A 58 28.08 -44.09 32.65
N GLN A 59 27.67 -42.91 33.12
CA GLN A 59 26.32 -42.62 33.60
C GLN A 59 25.33 -42.52 32.45
N THR A 60 25.74 -42.03 31.28
CA THR A 60 24.90 -42.00 30.07
C THR A 60 24.57 -43.42 29.61
N LEU A 61 25.55 -44.32 29.57
CA LEU A 61 25.34 -45.72 29.17
C LEU A 61 24.56 -46.55 30.21
N LEU A 62 24.69 -46.23 31.51
CA LEU A 62 23.86 -46.83 32.56
C LEU A 62 22.43 -46.25 32.61
N GLY A 63 22.24 -44.99 32.19
CA GLY A 63 20.95 -44.32 32.15
C GLY A 63 20.14 -44.57 30.86
N ALA A 64 20.81 -45.02 29.80
CA ALA A 64 20.17 -45.42 28.56
C ALA A 64 19.30 -46.68 28.75
N ASN A 65 18.19 -46.74 28.04
CA ASN A 65 17.32 -47.91 27.99
C ASN A 65 17.33 -48.48 26.58
N GLU A 66 17.24 -49.80 26.45
CA GLU A 66 17.13 -50.52 25.18
C GLU A 66 18.34 -50.31 24.25
N ILE A 67 19.55 -50.57 24.75
CA ILE A 67 20.81 -50.43 23.97
C ILE A 67 21.39 -51.77 23.48
N THR A 68 22.15 -51.71 22.37
CA THR A 68 23.07 -52.75 21.92
C THR A 68 24.48 -52.15 21.88
N VAL A 69 25.42 -52.76 22.60
CA VAL A 69 26.82 -52.30 22.66
C VAL A 69 27.73 -53.29 21.94
N PHE A 70 28.41 -52.85 20.90
CA PHE A 70 29.48 -53.61 20.27
C PHE A 70 30.79 -53.35 21.02
N ALA A 71 31.21 -54.27 21.88
CA ALA A 71 32.30 -54.05 22.84
C ALA A 71 33.64 -54.61 22.31
N PRO A 72 34.65 -53.79 21.97
CA PRO A 72 35.92 -54.28 21.45
C PRO A 72 36.76 -55.01 22.50
N THR A 73 37.42 -56.10 22.10
CA THR A 73 38.39 -56.79 22.95
C THR A 73 39.63 -55.94 23.26
N ASN A 74 40.37 -56.25 24.33
CA ASN A 74 41.68 -55.62 24.58
C ASN A 74 42.69 -55.84 23.43
N ALA A 75 42.52 -56.89 22.63
CA ALA A 75 43.30 -57.11 21.41
C ALA A 75 42.93 -56.10 20.32
N ALA A 76 41.62 -55.90 20.09
CA ALA A 76 41.09 -54.87 19.19
C ALA A 76 41.64 -53.47 19.52
N PHE A 77 41.61 -53.08 20.79
CA PHE A 77 42.19 -51.81 21.23
C PHE A 77 43.72 -51.75 21.03
N SER A 78 44.44 -52.86 21.21
CA SER A 78 45.89 -52.91 20.92
C SER A 78 46.20 -52.79 19.43
N ASP A 79 45.34 -53.30 18.56
CA ASP A 79 45.50 -53.18 17.10
C ASP A 79 45.09 -51.78 16.62
N ALA A 80 44.06 -51.17 17.21
CA ALA A 80 43.71 -49.76 16.99
C ALA A 80 44.81 -48.80 17.43
N LEU A 81 45.37 -48.99 18.63
CA LEU A 81 46.55 -48.24 19.11
C LEU A 81 47.72 -48.32 18.11
N ALA A 82 47.98 -49.51 17.56
CA ALA A 82 49.01 -49.70 16.54
C ALA A 82 48.68 -49.03 15.19
N ALA A 83 47.40 -48.96 14.81
CA ALA A 83 46.94 -48.28 13.59
C ALA A 83 47.12 -46.76 13.69
N PHE A 84 46.73 -46.16 14.82
CA PHE A 84 46.93 -44.73 15.12
C PHE A 84 48.35 -44.38 15.61
N ASN A 85 49.28 -45.35 15.63
CA ASN A 85 50.68 -45.18 16.06
C ASN A 85 50.83 -44.63 17.50
N ALA A 86 49.86 -44.93 18.38
CA ALA A 86 49.82 -44.53 19.79
C ALA A 86 50.35 -45.64 20.72
N ALA A 87 51.08 -45.27 21.78
CA ALA A 87 51.63 -46.21 22.76
C ALA A 87 50.69 -46.52 23.94
N ASP A 88 49.77 -45.60 24.27
CA ASP A 88 48.72 -45.77 25.27
C ASP A 88 47.45 -44.96 24.92
N LEU A 89 46.41 -45.10 25.75
CA LEU A 89 45.10 -44.46 25.54
C LEU A 89 45.17 -42.92 25.50
N ASN A 90 46.10 -42.27 26.19
CA ASN A 90 46.23 -40.81 26.12
C ASN A 90 46.84 -40.39 24.77
N GLU A 91 47.86 -41.11 24.30
CA GLU A 91 48.40 -40.89 22.95
C GLU A 91 47.35 -41.21 21.86
N LEU A 92 46.40 -42.13 22.11
CA LEU A 92 45.27 -42.38 21.21
C LEU A 92 44.28 -41.22 21.21
N VAL A 93 43.94 -40.68 22.39
CA VAL A 93 43.07 -39.50 22.52
C VAL A 93 43.71 -38.28 21.84
N GLU A 94 45.02 -38.10 21.97
CA GLU A 94 45.77 -37.07 21.23
C GLU A 94 45.75 -37.33 19.71
N ALA A 95 45.94 -38.58 19.27
CA ALA A 95 45.91 -38.95 17.85
C ALA A 95 44.50 -38.91 17.22
N LEU A 96 43.44 -38.98 18.02
CA LEU A 96 42.05 -38.80 17.61
C LEU A 96 41.60 -37.33 17.63
N GLY A 97 42.47 -36.38 17.98
CA GLY A 97 42.13 -34.94 18.05
C GLY A 97 41.50 -34.48 19.38
N GLY A 98 41.18 -35.39 20.31
CA GLY A 98 40.70 -35.03 21.64
C GLY A 98 39.76 -36.04 22.29
N VAL A 99 39.31 -35.73 23.51
CA VAL A 99 38.39 -36.59 24.28
C VAL A 99 36.98 -36.62 23.69
N GLU A 100 36.57 -35.58 22.97
CA GLU A 100 35.26 -35.47 22.31
C GLU A 100 35.16 -36.43 21.11
N ASN A 101 36.27 -36.64 20.39
CA ASN A 101 36.36 -37.63 19.33
C ASN A 101 36.43 -39.07 19.89
N LEU A 102 37.06 -39.28 21.07
CA LEU A 102 36.94 -40.55 21.79
C LEU A 102 35.49 -40.82 22.24
N GLU A 103 34.77 -39.83 22.75
CA GLU A 103 33.34 -39.95 23.09
C GLU A 103 32.51 -40.35 21.86
N THR A 104 32.76 -39.71 20.72
CA THR A 104 32.06 -39.97 19.46
C THR A 104 32.35 -41.38 18.93
N VAL A 105 33.62 -41.82 18.96
CA VAL A 105 34.01 -43.21 18.62
C VAL A 105 33.36 -44.22 19.56
N LEU A 106 33.33 -43.98 20.87
CA LEU A 106 32.66 -44.87 21.83
C LEU A 106 31.13 -44.86 21.64
N GLY A 107 30.52 -43.73 21.30
CA GLY A 107 29.12 -43.61 20.92
C GLY A 107 28.78 -44.36 19.62
N TYR A 108 29.71 -44.42 18.67
CA TYR A 108 29.56 -45.19 17.43
C TYR A 108 29.48 -46.71 17.67
N HIS A 109 30.03 -47.20 18.79
CA HIS A 109 29.88 -48.61 19.19
C HIS A 109 28.52 -48.94 19.81
N VAL A 110 27.64 -47.95 20.02
CA VAL A 110 26.36 -48.12 20.72
C VAL A 110 25.18 -47.81 19.80
N VAL A 111 24.28 -48.78 19.66
CA VAL A 111 23.02 -48.66 18.93
C VAL A 111 21.87 -48.52 19.93
N PRO A 112 20.98 -47.50 19.83
CA PRO A 112 19.84 -47.30 20.72
C PRO A 112 18.65 -48.20 20.33
N ALA A 113 18.89 -49.51 20.24
CA ALA A 113 17.89 -50.57 20.14
C ALA A 113 18.46 -51.87 20.72
N ILE A 114 17.61 -52.77 21.24
CA ILE A 114 18.01 -54.14 21.58
C ILE A 114 17.98 -55.00 20.31
N ALA A 115 19.09 -55.64 19.97
CA ALA A 115 19.19 -56.57 18.84
C ALA A 115 20.03 -57.79 19.23
N PHE A 116 19.39 -58.94 19.42
CA PHE A 116 20.09 -60.23 19.55
C PHE A 116 20.49 -60.77 18.17
N SER A 117 21.45 -61.69 18.11
CA SER A 117 21.91 -62.27 16.85
C SER A 117 20.81 -63.06 16.12
N ASP A 118 19.88 -63.65 16.88
CA ASP A 118 18.67 -64.32 16.37
C ASP A 118 17.61 -63.34 15.80
N ASP A 119 17.67 -62.04 16.13
CA ASP A 119 16.76 -61.02 15.59
C ASP A 119 17.20 -60.50 14.21
N LEU A 120 18.44 -60.80 13.80
CA LEU A 120 19.01 -60.34 12.54
C LEU A 120 18.47 -61.15 11.34
N ALA A 121 18.01 -60.46 10.30
CA ALA A 121 17.75 -61.08 9.00
C ALA A 121 19.05 -61.47 8.27
N ASP A 122 18.99 -62.56 7.48
CA ASP A 122 20.09 -63.00 6.60
C ASP A 122 20.44 -61.91 5.57
N GLY A 123 21.71 -61.51 5.51
CA GLY A 123 22.19 -60.37 4.74
C GLY A 123 22.63 -59.18 5.60
N ALA A 124 22.85 -58.04 4.93
CA ALA A 124 23.31 -56.79 5.54
C ALA A 124 22.14 -55.90 6.00
N GLN A 125 22.27 -55.32 7.19
CA GLN A 125 21.29 -54.45 7.84
C GLN A 125 22.01 -53.25 8.45
N THR A 126 21.46 -52.05 8.26
CA THR A 126 22.08 -50.79 8.72
C THR A 126 21.38 -50.28 9.97
N PHE A 127 22.17 -49.85 10.96
CA PHE A 127 21.70 -49.33 12.25
C PHE A 127 22.34 -47.97 12.52
N ASN A 128 21.56 -47.02 13.05
CA ASN A 128 22.09 -45.75 13.50
C ASN A 128 22.72 -45.90 14.89
N THR A 129 23.84 -45.23 15.13
CA THR A 129 24.58 -45.29 16.39
C THR A 129 24.34 -44.03 17.23
N LEU A 130 24.80 -44.00 18.48
CA LEU A 130 24.84 -42.77 19.27
C LEU A 130 25.91 -41.78 18.77
N GLY A 131 26.91 -42.25 18.02
CA GLY A 131 27.93 -41.43 17.34
C GLY A 131 27.48 -40.79 16.02
N GLY A 132 26.16 -40.65 15.80
CA GLY A 132 25.57 -39.96 14.64
C GLY A 132 25.60 -40.73 13.31
N GLN A 133 26.71 -41.37 12.96
CA GLN A 133 26.84 -42.19 11.75
C GLN A 133 26.17 -43.57 11.91
N SER A 134 25.86 -44.23 10.79
CA SER A 134 25.31 -45.60 10.79
C SER A 134 26.41 -46.67 10.69
N LEU A 135 26.19 -47.84 11.29
CA LEU A 135 26.99 -49.05 11.08
C LEU A 135 26.18 -50.11 10.31
N THR A 136 26.85 -51.08 9.69
CA THR A 136 26.20 -52.17 8.96
C THR A 136 26.52 -53.53 9.58
N VAL A 137 25.51 -54.19 10.15
CA VAL A 137 25.63 -55.56 10.67
C VAL A 137 25.19 -56.55 9.57
N THR A 138 26.05 -57.52 9.26
CA THR A 138 25.77 -58.57 8.29
C THR A 138 25.72 -59.92 8.98
N LEU A 139 24.61 -60.64 8.83
CA LEU A 139 24.50 -62.06 9.16
C LEU A 139 24.72 -62.87 7.89
N SER A 140 25.69 -63.78 7.89
CA SER A 140 25.92 -64.70 6.76
C SER A 140 26.48 -66.04 7.22
N ASP A 141 25.91 -67.14 6.74
CA ASP A 141 26.27 -68.53 7.10
C ASP A 141 26.34 -68.82 8.62
N GLY A 142 25.60 -68.03 9.43
CA GLY A 142 25.58 -68.12 10.90
C GLY A 142 26.71 -67.38 11.61
N ASN A 143 27.46 -66.53 10.91
CA ASN A 143 28.46 -65.62 11.48
C ASN A 143 27.95 -64.18 11.40
N VAL A 144 28.13 -63.40 12.47
CA VAL A 144 27.78 -61.96 12.51
C VAL A 144 29.05 -61.15 12.35
N THR A 145 29.06 -60.26 11.37
CA THR A 145 30.13 -59.26 11.16
C THR A 145 29.54 -57.86 11.21
N VAL A 146 30.31 -56.89 11.71
CA VAL A 146 29.94 -55.47 11.73
C VAL A 146 30.91 -54.73 10.83
N THR A 147 30.40 -53.95 9.89
CA THR A 147 31.17 -53.06 9.02
C THR A 147 30.92 -51.62 9.48
N ASP A 148 32.00 -50.90 9.76
CA ASP A 148 31.97 -49.49 10.14
C ASP A 148 31.94 -48.55 8.92
N ALA A 149 31.97 -47.24 9.16
CA ALA A 149 31.88 -46.23 8.10
C ALA A 149 33.14 -46.19 7.21
N THR A 150 34.28 -46.66 7.73
CA THR A 150 35.56 -46.71 7.00
C THR A 150 35.73 -47.97 6.13
N ASP A 151 34.63 -48.67 5.84
CA ASP A 151 34.57 -50.01 5.20
C ASP A 151 35.32 -51.12 5.98
N ASN A 152 35.79 -50.84 7.21
CA ASN A 152 36.48 -51.84 8.05
C ASN A 152 35.45 -52.81 8.67
N THR A 153 35.71 -54.11 8.54
CA THR A 153 34.77 -55.17 8.91
C THR A 153 35.33 -56.06 10.00
N VAL A 154 34.67 -56.08 11.15
CA VAL A 154 35.03 -56.83 12.36
C VAL A 154 34.06 -57.99 12.62
N ASN A 155 34.49 -59.01 13.34
CA ASN A 155 33.67 -60.18 13.69
C ASN A 155 33.14 -60.07 15.11
N VAL A 156 31.91 -60.53 15.33
CA VAL A 156 31.39 -60.76 16.69
C VAL A 156 31.98 -62.07 17.23
N VAL A 157 32.83 -61.95 18.25
CA VAL A 157 33.53 -63.05 18.93
C VAL A 157 32.64 -63.70 19.98
N THR A 158 31.77 -62.93 20.62
CA THR A 158 30.79 -63.42 21.59
C THR A 158 29.53 -62.56 21.49
N ALA A 159 28.47 -63.14 20.94
CA ALA A 159 27.18 -62.49 20.79
C ALA A 159 26.30 -62.70 22.03
N ASP A 160 25.24 -61.90 22.13
CA ASP A 160 24.07 -62.13 22.99
C ASP A 160 24.36 -62.13 24.51
N VAL A 161 25.31 -61.31 24.96
CA VAL A 161 25.54 -61.10 26.40
C VAL A 161 24.46 -60.13 26.92
N ALA A 162 23.40 -60.68 27.50
CA ALA A 162 22.30 -59.90 28.06
C ALA A 162 22.73 -59.12 29.32
N ILE A 163 22.37 -57.84 29.37
CA ILE A 163 22.64 -56.92 30.48
C ILE A 163 21.35 -56.23 30.96
N GLU A 164 21.36 -55.60 32.13
CA GLU A 164 20.16 -55.00 32.75
C GLU A 164 19.35 -54.08 31.81
N ASN A 165 20.03 -53.29 30.97
CA ASN A 165 19.43 -52.28 30.10
C ASN A 165 19.57 -52.55 28.59
N GLY A 166 20.01 -53.75 28.18
CA GLY A 166 20.33 -54.02 26.77
C GLY A 166 21.03 -55.36 26.49
N VAL A 167 21.85 -55.37 25.44
CA VAL A 167 22.68 -56.51 25.02
C VAL A 167 24.08 -56.06 24.61
N VAL A 168 25.09 -56.90 24.86
CA VAL A 168 26.49 -56.67 24.47
C VAL A 168 26.95 -57.74 23.48
N HIS A 169 27.60 -57.31 22.42
CA HIS A 169 28.27 -58.16 21.43
C HIS A 169 29.76 -57.85 21.44
N VAL A 170 30.60 -58.79 21.88
CA VAL A 170 32.05 -58.60 21.94
C VAL A 170 32.66 -58.76 20.54
N ILE A 171 33.41 -57.77 20.06
CA ILE A 171 33.98 -57.72 18.70
C ILE A 171 35.53 -57.73 18.68
N ASP A 172 36.11 -58.26 17.59
CA ASP A 172 37.57 -58.41 17.43
C ASP A 172 38.30 -57.19 16.85
N GLY A 173 37.59 -56.12 16.49
CA GLY A 173 38.15 -54.82 16.09
C GLY A 173 37.44 -53.65 16.79
N VAL A 174 38.02 -52.46 16.68
CA VAL A 174 37.37 -51.19 17.08
C VAL A 174 36.68 -50.63 15.82
N LEU A 175 35.42 -50.24 15.96
CA LEU A 175 34.64 -49.60 14.90
C LEU A 175 35.04 -48.14 14.79
N LEU A 176 35.38 -47.68 13.60
CA LEU A 176 35.74 -46.29 13.35
C LEU A 176 34.64 -45.61 12.51
N LEU A 177 34.21 -44.42 12.95
CA LEU A 177 33.49 -43.52 12.05
C LEU A 177 34.46 -42.91 11.04
N GLU A 178 33.94 -42.42 9.92
CA GLU A 178 34.70 -41.52 9.05
C GLU A 178 34.82 -40.19 9.80
N LEU A 179 35.94 -40.01 10.51
CA LEU A 179 36.39 -38.71 10.99
C LEU A 179 36.84 -37.94 9.76
N GLU A 180 36.28 -36.76 9.53
CA GLU A 180 36.77 -35.86 8.50
C GLU A 180 38.22 -35.47 8.88
N ASP A 181 39.16 -35.59 7.94
CA ASP A 181 40.59 -35.37 8.23
C ASP A 181 40.84 -33.88 8.52
N ASP A 182 40.90 -33.49 9.80
CA ASP A 182 41.33 -32.16 10.30
C ASP A 182 42.80 -31.79 9.91
N GLU A 183 43.44 -32.50 8.97
CA GLU A 183 44.72 -32.09 8.37
C GLU A 183 44.56 -31.08 7.21
N ASP A 184 43.34 -30.85 6.73
CA ASP A 184 42.98 -29.72 5.84
C ASP A 184 42.38 -28.53 6.63
N GLU A 185 42.90 -28.23 7.84
CA GLU A 185 43.02 -26.83 8.30
C GLU A 185 44.02 -26.07 7.37
N GLU A 186 43.69 -25.93 6.08
CA GLU A 186 43.77 -24.58 5.53
C GLU A 186 42.88 -23.73 6.45
N GLU A 187 43.35 -22.54 6.85
CA GLU A 187 42.46 -21.59 7.50
C GLU A 187 41.31 -21.38 6.51
N GLU A 188 40.14 -21.99 6.75
CA GLU A 188 38.88 -21.41 6.29
C GLU A 188 38.89 -20.04 6.95
N GLU A 189 39.42 -19.06 6.21
CA GLU A 189 38.88 -17.72 6.25
C GLU A 189 37.37 -17.98 6.14
N GLU A 190 36.67 -17.92 7.29
CA GLU A 190 35.26 -17.57 7.31
C GLU A 190 35.20 -16.36 6.39
N GLU A 191 34.79 -16.55 5.13
CA GLU A 191 34.56 -15.42 4.24
C GLU A 191 33.43 -14.67 4.94
N GLU A 192 33.80 -13.65 5.73
CA GLU A 192 32.88 -12.76 6.43
C GLU A 192 31.96 -12.26 5.32
N LEU A 193 30.77 -12.89 5.25
CA LEU A 193 29.89 -12.71 4.11
C LEU A 193 29.69 -11.21 3.97
N PRO A 194 29.80 -10.63 2.77
CA PRO A 194 29.68 -9.20 2.63
C PRO A 194 28.31 -8.78 3.19
N ASN A 195 28.27 -7.75 4.03
CA ASN A 195 27.00 -7.14 4.40
C ASN A 195 26.30 -6.63 3.13
N LEU A 196 24.99 -6.39 3.23
CA LEU A 196 24.17 -5.99 2.07
C LEU A 196 24.75 -4.79 1.29
N VAL A 197 25.40 -3.83 1.96
CA VAL A 197 25.97 -2.63 1.33
C VAL A 197 27.25 -2.96 0.58
N ASP A 198 28.14 -3.77 1.16
CA ASP A 198 29.38 -4.21 0.50
C ASP A 198 29.08 -5.14 -0.68
N ALA A 199 28.12 -6.05 -0.55
CA ALA A 199 27.68 -6.94 -1.63
C ALA A 199 27.09 -6.15 -2.83
N ALA A 200 26.22 -5.17 -2.55
CA ALA A 200 25.68 -4.28 -3.58
C ALA A 200 26.77 -3.38 -4.22
N THR A 201 27.78 -2.98 -3.43
CA THR A 201 28.93 -2.21 -3.92
C THR A 201 29.81 -3.02 -4.86
N GLU A 202 30.10 -4.29 -4.53
CA GLU A 202 30.86 -5.20 -5.39
C GLU A 202 30.10 -5.56 -6.67
N ALA A 203 28.78 -5.78 -6.57
CA ALA A 203 27.90 -5.94 -7.73
C ALA A 203 27.75 -4.66 -8.58
N GLY A 204 28.28 -3.52 -8.12
CA GLY A 204 28.28 -2.24 -8.85
C GLY A 204 26.92 -1.53 -8.86
N LEU A 205 26.01 -1.89 -7.96
CA LEU A 205 24.63 -1.40 -7.87
C LEU A 205 24.57 -0.02 -7.19
N THR A 206 25.24 0.96 -7.75
CA THR A 206 25.32 2.31 -7.16
C THR A 206 23.96 2.99 -7.05
N THR A 207 23.04 2.77 -8.01
CA THR A 207 21.75 3.49 -8.01
C THR A 207 20.80 3.00 -6.91
N ILE A 208 20.81 1.69 -6.58
CA ILE A 208 19.99 1.18 -5.46
C ILE A 208 20.55 1.65 -4.10
N LEU A 209 21.87 1.77 -3.99
CA LEU A 209 22.52 2.29 -2.78
C LEU A 209 22.20 3.77 -2.55
N ASP A 210 22.22 4.59 -3.61
CA ASP A 210 21.78 5.99 -3.54
C ASP A 210 20.29 6.10 -3.15
N ALA A 211 19.43 5.19 -3.65
CA ALA A 211 18.01 5.16 -3.31
C ALA A 211 17.72 4.71 -1.86
N VAL A 212 18.36 3.64 -1.38
CA VAL A 212 18.25 3.20 0.02
C VAL A 212 18.84 4.25 0.96
N GLY A 213 19.88 4.98 0.54
CA GLY A 213 20.45 6.10 1.28
C GLY A 213 19.59 7.38 1.30
N ALA A 214 18.56 7.47 0.46
CA ALA A 214 17.61 8.59 0.44
C ALA A 214 16.47 8.44 1.48
N VAL A 215 16.24 7.21 1.99
CA VAL A 215 15.21 6.92 3.00
C VAL A 215 15.86 6.80 4.38
N ASP A 216 15.52 7.74 5.28
CA ASP A 216 16.12 7.86 6.61
C ASP A 216 15.95 6.55 7.44
N GLY A 217 17.06 5.84 7.68
CA GLY A 217 17.10 4.64 8.52
C GLY A 217 16.77 3.32 7.82
N LEU A 218 16.40 3.32 6.54
CA LEU A 218 16.11 2.08 5.80
C LEU A 218 17.34 1.17 5.70
N ALA A 219 18.52 1.73 5.43
CA ALA A 219 19.77 0.99 5.40
C ALA A 219 20.07 0.27 6.74
N ASP A 220 19.90 0.97 7.87
CA ASP A 220 20.11 0.41 9.21
C ASP A 220 19.07 -0.70 9.51
N ASN A 221 17.82 -0.52 9.08
CA ASN A 221 16.76 -1.53 9.25
C ASN A 221 17.04 -2.80 8.44
N LEU A 222 17.52 -2.67 7.21
CA LEU A 222 17.87 -3.82 6.36
C LEU A 222 19.11 -4.57 6.88
N LEU A 223 20.10 -3.87 7.44
CA LEU A 223 21.26 -4.49 8.09
C LEU A 223 20.92 -5.14 9.45
N ALA A 224 19.89 -4.64 10.15
CA ALA A 224 19.44 -5.18 11.42
C ALA A 224 18.42 -6.34 11.30
N ALA A 225 17.96 -6.67 10.10
CA ALA A 225 17.00 -7.74 9.87
C ALA A 225 17.63 -9.13 10.09
N GLU A 226 16.89 -10.06 10.71
CA GLU A 226 17.38 -11.41 11.05
C GLU A 226 17.50 -12.34 9.84
N ALA A 227 16.69 -12.13 8.80
CA ALA A 227 16.61 -12.97 7.60
C ALA A 227 15.93 -12.21 6.45
N ILE A 228 16.62 -11.97 5.34
CA ILE A 228 16.08 -11.28 4.15
C ILE A 228 16.45 -11.95 2.82
N THR A 229 15.60 -11.74 1.81
CA THR A 229 15.93 -11.90 0.40
C THR A 229 15.71 -10.58 -0.30
N VAL A 230 16.76 -10.02 -0.92
CA VAL A 230 16.71 -8.73 -1.61
C VAL A 230 16.77 -8.96 -3.12
N PHE A 231 15.72 -8.56 -3.83
CA PHE A 231 15.74 -8.49 -5.29
C PHE A 231 16.32 -7.14 -5.72
N ALA A 232 17.59 -7.10 -6.10
CA ALA A 232 18.31 -5.84 -6.33
C ALA A 232 18.31 -5.44 -7.83
N PRO A 233 17.53 -4.42 -8.26
CA PRO A 233 17.62 -3.87 -9.61
C PRO A 233 19.02 -3.41 -10.01
N THR A 234 19.40 -3.75 -11.24
CA THR A 234 20.59 -3.19 -11.91
C THR A 234 20.47 -1.68 -12.14
N ASN A 235 21.60 -0.99 -12.32
CA ASN A 235 21.58 0.44 -12.70
C ASN A 235 20.88 0.66 -14.06
N ASP A 236 20.96 -0.30 -14.98
CA ASP A 236 20.27 -0.26 -16.27
C ASP A 236 18.74 -0.38 -16.09
N ALA A 237 18.28 -1.18 -15.12
CA ALA A 237 16.86 -1.27 -14.73
C ALA A 237 16.33 0.07 -14.18
N PHE A 238 17.09 0.73 -13.30
CA PHE A 238 16.75 2.09 -12.87
C PHE A 238 16.76 3.10 -14.02
N GLY A 239 17.70 2.99 -14.97
CA GLY A 239 17.70 3.81 -16.18
C GLY A 239 16.41 3.64 -17.01
N ALA A 240 15.94 2.40 -17.17
CA ALA A 240 14.68 2.11 -17.84
C ALA A 240 13.45 2.64 -17.06
N ALA A 241 13.47 2.57 -15.73
CA ALA A 241 12.42 3.17 -14.90
C ALA A 241 12.40 4.70 -15.02
N LEU A 242 13.57 5.35 -14.97
CA LEU A 242 13.70 6.80 -15.18
C LEU A 242 13.15 7.23 -16.55
N GLU A 243 13.49 6.52 -17.63
CA GLU A 243 12.92 6.76 -18.96
C GLU A 243 11.40 6.55 -19.01
N ALA A 244 10.87 5.54 -18.31
CA ALA A 244 9.44 5.23 -18.29
C ALA A 244 8.60 6.26 -17.52
N TYR A 245 9.15 6.86 -16.47
CA TYR A 245 8.53 7.96 -15.70
C TYR A 245 8.95 9.36 -16.17
N ASN A 246 9.68 9.46 -17.29
CA ASN A 246 10.21 10.71 -17.86
C ASN A 246 11.02 11.56 -16.86
N ALA A 247 11.69 10.91 -15.90
CA ALA A 247 12.49 11.54 -14.85
C ALA A 247 13.98 11.58 -15.23
N ALA A 248 14.63 12.74 -15.06
CA ALA A 248 16.04 12.92 -15.38
C ALA A 248 17.00 12.38 -14.29
N ASP A 249 16.54 12.32 -13.03
CA ASP A 249 17.26 11.71 -11.91
C ASP A 249 16.31 11.12 -10.86
N LEU A 250 16.89 10.50 -9.82
CA LEU A 250 16.12 9.82 -8.77
C LEU A 250 15.19 10.76 -7.98
N ASN A 251 15.51 12.05 -7.83
CA ASN A 251 14.61 12.98 -7.14
C ASN A 251 13.38 13.25 -7.99
N GLU A 252 13.53 13.45 -9.30
CA GLU A 252 12.39 13.58 -10.22
C GLU A 252 11.56 12.29 -10.27
N LEU A 253 12.18 11.11 -10.14
CA LEU A 253 11.45 9.84 -10.01
C LEU A 253 10.68 9.75 -8.68
N VAL A 254 11.27 10.20 -7.57
CA VAL A 254 10.60 10.25 -6.27
C VAL A 254 9.43 11.23 -6.31
N GLU A 255 9.56 12.38 -6.96
CA GLU A 255 8.47 13.33 -7.19
C GLU A 255 7.36 12.70 -8.05
N ALA A 256 7.72 12.03 -9.16
CA ALA A 256 6.77 11.32 -10.03
C ALA A 256 6.06 10.13 -9.35
N LEU A 257 6.72 9.47 -8.40
CA LEU A 257 6.14 8.41 -7.56
C LEU A 257 5.29 8.96 -6.40
N GLY A 258 5.19 10.29 -6.22
CA GLY A 258 4.37 10.90 -5.15
C GLY A 258 5.08 11.06 -3.80
N GLY A 259 6.41 10.99 -3.77
CA GLY A 259 7.24 11.32 -2.60
C GLY A 259 8.04 10.15 -2.00
N VAL A 260 8.81 10.48 -0.96
CA VAL A 260 9.76 9.53 -0.33
C VAL A 260 9.10 8.34 0.37
N GLU A 261 7.86 8.46 0.82
CA GLU A 261 7.09 7.35 1.43
C GLU A 261 6.75 6.27 0.38
N ASN A 262 6.50 6.69 -0.86
CA ASN A 262 6.30 5.78 -1.99
C ASN A 262 7.63 5.16 -2.46
N LEU A 263 8.76 5.87 -2.34
CA LEU A 263 10.09 5.26 -2.53
C LEU A 263 10.38 4.19 -1.46
N GLU A 264 10.09 4.46 -0.18
CA GLU A 264 10.22 3.46 0.89
C GLU A 264 9.36 2.22 0.61
N THR A 265 8.12 2.42 0.13
CA THR A 265 7.22 1.34 -0.28
C THR A 265 7.78 0.54 -1.48
N VAL A 266 8.32 1.21 -2.51
CA VAL A 266 8.98 0.56 -3.66
C VAL A 266 10.19 -0.26 -3.19
N LEU A 267 11.06 0.30 -2.36
CA LEU A 267 12.24 -0.40 -1.85
C LEU A 267 11.85 -1.57 -0.93
N GLY A 268 10.81 -1.41 -0.10
CA GLY A 268 10.23 -2.49 0.70
C GLY A 268 9.65 -3.63 -0.12
N PHE A 269 9.08 -3.34 -1.30
CA PHE A 269 8.56 -4.36 -2.23
C PHE A 269 9.66 -5.21 -2.88
N HIS A 270 10.90 -4.72 -2.92
CA HIS A 270 12.05 -5.51 -3.38
C HIS A 270 12.60 -6.47 -2.32
N VAL A 271 12.11 -6.42 -1.08
CA VAL A 271 12.66 -7.19 0.05
C VAL A 271 11.61 -8.12 0.63
N VAL A 272 11.96 -9.41 0.73
CA VAL A 272 11.16 -10.44 1.38
C VAL A 272 11.80 -10.78 2.73
N PRO A 273 11.06 -10.78 3.87
CA PRO A 273 11.57 -11.09 5.20
C PRO A 273 11.75 -12.61 5.44
N ALA A 274 12.44 -13.29 4.52
CA ALA A 274 12.83 -14.68 4.61
C ALA A 274 14.04 -14.93 3.69
N VAL A 275 14.89 -15.92 3.99
CA VAL A 275 15.97 -16.35 3.09
C VAL A 275 15.42 -17.37 2.09
N ALA A 276 15.63 -17.14 0.79
CA ALA A 276 15.22 -18.04 -0.28
C ALA A 276 16.28 -18.08 -1.41
N PHE A 277 17.06 -19.16 -1.47
CA PHE A 277 17.96 -19.42 -2.59
C PHE A 277 17.18 -19.93 -3.81
N ALA A 278 17.67 -19.64 -5.02
CA ALA A 278 17.03 -20.04 -6.27
C ALA A 278 16.91 -21.57 -6.40
N GLY A 279 17.85 -22.32 -5.80
CA GLY A 279 17.82 -23.79 -5.74
C GLY A 279 16.74 -24.38 -4.83
N ASP A 280 16.25 -23.63 -3.83
CA ASP A 280 15.23 -24.07 -2.88
C ASP A 280 13.79 -23.82 -3.38
N LEU A 281 13.64 -23.01 -4.44
CA LEU A 281 12.35 -22.68 -5.03
C LEU A 281 11.75 -23.87 -5.77
N ALA A 282 10.52 -24.26 -5.40
CA ALA A 282 9.75 -25.26 -6.13
C ALA A 282 9.46 -24.81 -7.58
N GLU A 283 9.48 -25.76 -8.54
CA GLU A 283 9.18 -25.49 -9.95
C GLU A 283 7.74 -24.98 -10.12
N GLY A 284 7.58 -23.82 -10.76
CA GLY A 284 6.30 -23.12 -10.94
C GLY A 284 6.24 -21.76 -10.25
N GLU A 285 5.02 -21.20 -10.20
CA GLU A 285 4.69 -19.92 -9.57
C GLU A 285 4.57 -20.09 -8.04
N GLN A 286 5.19 -19.17 -7.30
CA GLN A 286 5.14 -19.05 -5.85
C GLN A 286 4.92 -17.58 -5.47
N THR A 287 4.32 -17.33 -4.30
CA THR A 287 3.99 -15.98 -3.84
C THR A 287 4.61 -15.73 -2.48
N PHE A 288 5.25 -14.58 -2.31
CA PHE A 288 5.96 -14.17 -1.11
C PHE A 288 5.50 -12.77 -0.68
N THR A 289 5.09 -12.59 0.56
CA THR A 289 4.75 -11.26 1.10
C THR A 289 6.05 -10.49 1.40
N THR A 290 6.13 -9.26 0.92
CA THR A 290 7.29 -8.35 1.00
C THR A 290 7.26 -7.48 2.27
N LEU A 291 8.31 -6.68 2.51
CA LEU A 291 8.30 -5.67 3.57
C LEU A 291 7.26 -4.56 3.34
N ALA A 292 6.81 -4.35 2.10
CA ALA A 292 5.69 -3.45 1.77
C ALA A 292 4.30 -4.05 2.10
N GLU A 293 4.24 -5.20 2.79
CA GLU A 293 3.02 -6.00 3.06
C GLU A 293 2.26 -6.46 1.80
N GLN A 294 2.89 -6.41 0.63
CA GLN A 294 2.32 -6.81 -0.66
C GLN A 294 2.92 -8.11 -1.18
N ASP A 295 2.13 -8.85 -1.96
CA ASP A 295 2.49 -10.17 -2.48
C ASP A 295 3.28 -10.07 -3.80
N LEU A 296 4.53 -10.54 -3.76
CA LEU A 296 5.43 -10.66 -4.91
C LEU A 296 5.36 -12.07 -5.49
N THR A 297 5.25 -12.20 -6.82
CA THR A 297 5.18 -13.51 -7.48
C THR A 297 6.54 -13.90 -8.04
N VAL A 298 7.11 -15.03 -7.61
CA VAL A 298 8.37 -15.56 -8.10
C VAL A 298 8.11 -16.88 -8.83
N THR A 299 8.63 -17.03 -10.04
CA THR A 299 8.48 -18.24 -10.84
C THR A 299 9.84 -18.92 -11.03
N SER A 300 9.95 -20.18 -10.60
CA SER A 300 11.14 -21.00 -10.84
C SER A 300 10.90 -21.95 -12.03
N SER A 301 11.86 -22.00 -12.95
CA SER A 301 11.77 -22.80 -14.18
C SER A 301 13.12 -23.37 -14.59
N SER A 302 13.12 -24.34 -15.51
CA SER A 302 14.35 -24.87 -16.12
C SER A 302 15.14 -23.86 -16.98
N GLU A 303 14.61 -22.67 -17.25
CA GLU A 303 15.30 -21.59 -17.97
C GLU A 303 15.84 -20.49 -17.03
N GLY A 304 15.49 -20.52 -15.74
CA GLY A 304 15.89 -19.56 -14.72
C GLY A 304 14.77 -19.19 -13.75
N VAL A 305 15.05 -18.23 -12.86
CA VAL A 305 14.08 -17.61 -11.94
C VAL A 305 13.65 -16.26 -12.50
N THR A 306 12.35 -16.01 -12.51
CA THR A 306 11.76 -14.70 -12.87
C THR A 306 10.88 -14.19 -11.74
N VAL A 307 10.79 -12.86 -11.61
CA VAL A 307 10.02 -12.17 -10.58
C VAL A 307 8.99 -11.29 -11.28
N THR A 308 7.74 -11.36 -10.84
CA THR A 308 6.61 -10.57 -11.38
C THR A 308 6.12 -9.61 -10.32
N ASP A 309 6.06 -8.32 -10.67
CA ASP A 309 5.58 -7.25 -9.81
C ASP A 309 4.04 -7.23 -9.67
N ALA A 310 3.51 -6.30 -8.87
CA ALA A 310 2.06 -6.19 -8.65
C ALA A 310 1.29 -5.74 -9.90
N ALA A 311 1.95 -4.98 -10.79
CA ALA A 311 1.41 -4.56 -12.09
C ALA A 311 1.41 -5.68 -13.16
N GLY A 312 2.03 -6.83 -12.88
CA GLY A 312 2.12 -7.98 -13.78
C GLY A 312 3.29 -7.94 -14.76
N ASN A 313 4.27 -7.07 -14.55
CA ASN A 313 5.52 -7.05 -15.32
C ASN A 313 6.47 -8.12 -14.78
N THR A 314 7.05 -8.94 -15.67
CA THR A 314 8.00 -10.00 -15.30
C THR A 314 9.42 -9.62 -15.67
N PHE A 315 10.32 -9.76 -14.69
CA PHE A 315 11.75 -9.47 -14.76
C PHE A 315 12.57 -10.73 -14.47
N ASN A 316 13.79 -10.81 -15.00
CA ASN A 316 14.68 -11.97 -14.88
C ASN A 316 15.70 -11.74 -13.76
N VAL A 317 16.02 -12.81 -13.02
CA VAL A 317 17.20 -12.82 -12.14
C VAL A 317 18.45 -13.00 -13.00
N VAL A 318 19.26 -11.94 -13.09
CA VAL A 318 20.52 -11.86 -13.85
C VAL A 318 21.68 -12.50 -13.08
N THR A 319 21.66 -12.41 -11.76
CA THR A 319 22.63 -13.06 -10.87
C THR A 319 21.90 -13.49 -9.61
N ALA A 320 21.77 -14.80 -9.42
CA ALA A 320 21.11 -15.39 -8.26
C ALA A 320 22.12 -15.75 -7.16
N ASP A 321 21.61 -15.98 -5.96
CA ASP A 321 22.31 -16.64 -4.85
C ASP A 321 23.58 -15.91 -4.35
N VAL A 322 23.58 -14.57 -4.35
CA VAL A 322 24.64 -13.79 -3.69
C VAL A 322 24.41 -13.80 -2.19
N ALA A 323 25.16 -14.63 -1.45
CA ALA A 323 25.05 -14.74 0.00
C ALA A 323 25.58 -13.47 0.71
N ILE A 324 24.89 -13.05 1.77
CA ILE A 324 25.23 -11.90 2.64
C ILE A 324 25.03 -12.27 4.11
N GLU A 325 25.61 -11.51 5.05
CA GLU A 325 25.58 -11.82 6.51
C GLU A 325 24.19 -12.22 7.04
N ASN A 326 23.13 -11.57 6.56
CA ASN A 326 21.76 -11.74 7.05
C ASN A 326 20.76 -12.24 6.00
N GLY A 327 21.24 -12.86 4.91
CA GLY A 327 20.34 -13.35 3.86
C GLY A 327 20.97 -13.59 2.49
N VAL A 328 20.21 -13.27 1.45
CA VAL A 328 20.61 -13.50 0.04
C VAL A 328 20.14 -12.34 -0.86
N VAL A 329 20.94 -12.01 -1.88
CA VAL A 329 20.63 -11.00 -2.89
C VAL A 329 20.49 -11.68 -4.26
N HIS A 330 19.42 -11.34 -4.98
CA HIS A 330 19.17 -11.73 -6.37
C HIS A 330 19.14 -10.46 -7.23
N VAL A 331 20.12 -10.29 -8.11
CA VAL A 331 20.20 -9.13 -9.01
C VAL A 331 19.22 -9.30 -10.16
N ILE A 332 18.35 -8.32 -10.39
CA ILE A 332 17.27 -8.38 -11.41
C ILE A 332 17.39 -7.30 -12.50
N ASP A 333 16.85 -7.58 -13.69
CA ASP A 333 16.87 -6.68 -14.86
C ASP A 333 15.73 -5.64 -14.92
N GLY A 334 14.95 -5.50 -13.85
CA GLY A 334 13.89 -4.49 -13.72
C GLY A 334 13.70 -3.97 -12.30
N VAL A 335 12.95 -2.88 -12.16
CA VAL A 335 12.51 -2.35 -10.86
C VAL A 335 11.10 -2.86 -10.59
N LEU A 336 10.92 -3.56 -9.48
CA LEU A 336 9.63 -4.08 -9.02
C LEU A 336 8.75 -2.93 -8.51
N LEU A 337 7.57 -2.77 -9.09
CA LEU A 337 6.61 -1.74 -8.68
C LEU A 337 5.48 -2.35 -7.83
N PRO A 338 5.26 -1.85 -6.60
CA PRO A 338 4.09 -2.19 -5.79
C PRO A 338 2.84 -1.47 -6.30
N GLU A 339 1.67 -1.90 -5.82
CA GLU A 339 0.47 -1.07 -5.79
C GLU A 339 0.71 0.08 -4.78
N LEU A 340 1.01 1.28 -5.26
CA LEU A 340 1.17 2.44 -4.40
C LEU A 340 -0.21 2.93 -3.89
N PRO A 341 -0.36 3.22 -2.59
CA PRO A 341 -1.56 3.87 -2.08
C PRO A 341 -1.59 5.31 -2.61
N LEU A 342 -2.45 5.57 -3.59
CA LEU A 342 -2.65 6.92 -4.10
C LEU A 342 -3.34 7.79 -3.04
N PRO A 343 -3.02 9.10 -2.94
CA PRO A 343 -3.78 10.02 -2.10
C PRO A 343 -5.21 10.18 -2.61
N ASN A 344 -6.16 10.47 -1.73
CA ASN A 344 -7.48 10.92 -2.18
C ASN A 344 -7.41 12.36 -2.71
N LEU A 345 -8.47 12.82 -3.40
CA LEU A 345 -8.53 14.15 -4.00
C LEU A 345 -8.28 15.30 -3.00
N VAL A 346 -8.72 15.17 -1.75
CA VAL A 346 -8.60 16.23 -0.73
C VAL A 346 -7.16 16.32 -0.21
N ASP A 347 -6.52 15.18 0.03
CA ASP A 347 -5.12 15.13 0.46
C ASP A 347 -4.20 15.65 -0.65
N ALA A 348 -4.39 15.17 -1.89
CA ALA A 348 -3.62 15.66 -3.05
C ALA A 348 -3.77 17.17 -3.29
N ALA A 349 -4.99 17.72 -3.17
CA ALA A 349 -5.22 19.16 -3.26
C ALA A 349 -4.63 19.94 -2.08
N THR A 350 -4.55 19.33 -0.90
CA THR A 350 -3.91 19.92 0.30
C THR A 350 -2.41 20.00 0.14
N ASP A 351 -1.77 18.93 -0.35
CA ASP A 351 -0.32 18.87 -0.59
C ASP A 351 0.11 19.79 -1.75
N ALA A 352 -0.71 19.90 -2.80
CA ALA A 352 -0.56 20.91 -3.85
C ALA A 352 -0.86 22.35 -3.37
N GLY A 353 -1.29 22.54 -2.11
CA GLY A 353 -1.53 23.85 -1.50
C GLY A 353 -2.75 24.60 -2.03
N LEU A 354 -3.73 23.91 -2.64
CA LEU A 354 -4.88 24.48 -3.35
C LEU A 354 -5.99 24.94 -2.38
N THR A 355 -5.63 25.74 -1.38
CA THR A 355 -6.54 26.17 -0.30
C THR A 355 -7.79 26.87 -0.81
N THR A 356 -7.69 27.71 -1.84
CA THR A 356 -8.86 28.43 -2.37
C THR A 356 -9.83 27.50 -3.11
N LEU A 357 -9.32 26.44 -3.76
CA LEU A 357 -10.16 25.40 -4.37
C LEU A 357 -10.88 24.59 -3.30
N LEU A 358 -10.18 24.21 -2.23
CA LEU A 358 -10.77 23.48 -1.10
C LEU A 358 -11.87 24.30 -0.39
N ASP A 359 -11.65 25.60 -0.20
CA ASP A 359 -12.67 26.52 0.32
C ASP A 359 -13.88 26.63 -0.64
N ALA A 360 -13.65 26.66 -1.95
CA ALA A 360 -14.73 26.72 -2.96
C ALA A 360 -15.57 25.42 -3.01
N VAL A 361 -14.92 24.25 -3.02
CA VAL A 361 -15.60 22.95 -2.97
C VAL A 361 -16.33 22.78 -1.63
N GLY A 362 -15.75 23.25 -0.53
CA GLY A 362 -16.38 23.24 0.80
C GLY A 362 -17.56 24.21 0.96
N ALA A 363 -17.76 25.15 0.02
CA ALA A 363 -18.92 26.05 -0.01
C ALA A 363 -20.15 25.42 -0.69
N VAL A 364 -20.00 24.29 -1.39
CA VAL A 364 -21.09 23.57 -2.06
C VAL A 364 -21.44 22.30 -1.27
N ASP A 365 -22.65 22.27 -0.70
CA ASP A 365 -23.11 21.18 0.17
C ASP A 365 -23.08 19.81 -0.54
N GLY A 366 -22.15 18.93 -0.13
CA GLY A 366 -22.04 17.55 -0.60
C GLY A 366 -21.18 17.33 -1.86
N LEU A 367 -20.64 18.38 -2.48
CA LEU A 367 -19.79 18.24 -3.68
C LEU A 367 -18.51 17.45 -3.39
N ALA A 368 -17.86 17.68 -2.25
CA ALA A 368 -16.67 16.93 -1.83
C ALA A 368 -16.96 15.42 -1.72
N ASP A 369 -18.08 15.04 -1.10
CA ASP A 369 -18.49 13.64 -0.97
C ASP A 369 -18.79 13.01 -2.35
N GLN A 370 -19.38 13.77 -3.28
CA GLN A 370 -19.64 13.32 -4.64
C GLN A 370 -18.34 13.08 -5.43
N LEU A 371 -17.34 13.97 -5.30
CA LEU A 371 -16.05 13.83 -5.96
C LEU A 371 -15.23 12.66 -5.39
N LEU A 372 -15.26 12.44 -4.08
CA LEU A 372 -14.62 11.28 -3.43
C LEU A 372 -15.33 9.96 -3.74
N ALA A 373 -16.64 9.98 -3.99
CA ALA A 373 -17.43 8.78 -4.34
C ALA A 373 -17.45 8.45 -5.84
N ALA A 374 -16.84 9.27 -6.69
CA ALA A 374 -16.79 9.03 -8.14
C ALA A 374 -15.86 7.85 -8.47
N GLU A 375 -16.21 7.04 -9.48
CA GLU A 375 -15.43 5.85 -9.87
C GLU A 375 -14.20 6.17 -10.73
N ALA A 376 -14.24 7.27 -11.49
CA ALA A 376 -13.19 7.68 -12.43
C ALA A 376 -13.35 9.17 -12.77
N ILE A 377 -12.37 10.00 -12.40
CA ILE A 377 -12.39 11.45 -12.68
C ILE A 377 -11.04 11.99 -13.16
N THR A 378 -11.10 13.11 -13.89
CA THR A 378 -9.98 14.01 -14.15
C THR A 378 -10.38 15.39 -13.65
N VAL A 379 -9.62 15.95 -12.71
CA VAL A 379 -9.90 17.26 -12.10
C VAL A 379 -8.88 18.27 -12.62
N PHE A 380 -9.34 19.27 -13.35
CA PHE A 380 -8.54 20.44 -13.69
C PHE A 380 -8.62 21.43 -12.53
N ALA A 381 -7.62 21.44 -11.65
CA ALA A 381 -7.66 22.13 -10.37
C ALA A 381 -7.00 23.53 -10.47
N PRO A 382 -7.74 24.65 -10.31
CA PRO A 382 -7.12 25.97 -10.37
C PRO A 382 -6.19 26.22 -9.18
N SER A 383 -5.03 26.77 -9.48
CA SER A 383 -4.09 27.28 -8.46
C SER A 383 -4.67 28.46 -7.67
N ASN A 384 -4.12 28.78 -6.50
CA ASN A 384 -4.54 29.96 -5.74
C ASN A 384 -4.31 31.28 -6.52
N ASP A 385 -3.27 31.31 -7.36
CA ASP A 385 -2.98 32.46 -8.23
C ASP A 385 -4.02 32.56 -9.35
N ALA A 386 -4.47 31.44 -9.93
CA ALA A 386 -5.59 31.41 -10.89
C ALA A 386 -6.89 31.99 -10.31
N PHE A 387 -7.20 31.68 -9.04
CA PHE A 387 -8.32 32.31 -8.34
C PHE A 387 -8.10 33.80 -8.11
N ALA A 388 -6.86 34.25 -7.81
CA ALA A 388 -6.57 35.68 -7.64
C ALA A 388 -6.75 36.45 -8.96
N ASP A 389 -6.29 35.90 -10.08
CA ASP A 389 -6.47 36.47 -11.42
C ASP A 389 -7.97 36.50 -11.82
N ALA A 390 -8.74 35.46 -11.48
CA ALA A 390 -10.19 35.46 -11.67
C ALA A 390 -10.89 36.54 -10.83
N LEU A 391 -10.49 36.74 -9.57
CA LEU A 391 -11.03 37.80 -8.72
C LEU A 391 -10.71 39.20 -9.31
N GLU A 392 -9.48 39.44 -9.79
CA GLU A 392 -9.12 40.71 -10.45
C GLU A 392 -9.91 40.92 -11.75
N ALA A 393 -10.10 39.88 -12.56
CA ALA A 393 -10.85 39.95 -13.82
C ALA A 393 -12.32 40.36 -13.62
N TYR A 394 -12.94 39.92 -12.53
CA TYR A 394 -14.31 40.29 -12.13
C TYR A 394 -14.36 41.54 -11.24
N GLY A 395 -13.22 42.14 -10.87
CA GLY A 395 -13.17 43.34 -10.02
C GLY A 395 -13.50 43.12 -8.54
N VAL A 396 -13.65 41.86 -8.11
CA VAL A 396 -14.07 41.46 -6.76
C VAL A 396 -12.86 41.15 -5.87
N SER A 397 -13.04 41.18 -4.54
CA SER A 397 -11.96 40.98 -3.57
C SER A 397 -12.03 39.66 -2.80
N THR A 398 -13.11 38.90 -2.94
CA THR A 398 -13.35 37.66 -2.19
C THR A 398 -14.11 36.63 -3.03
N LEU A 399 -13.90 35.35 -2.76
CA LEU A 399 -14.64 34.27 -3.41
C LEU A 399 -16.16 34.42 -3.23
N GLY A 400 -16.62 34.88 -2.06
CA GLY A 400 -18.05 35.12 -1.81
C GLY A 400 -18.67 36.15 -2.76
N GLN A 401 -17.94 37.23 -3.08
CA GLN A 401 -18.37 38.23 -4.06
C GLN A 401 -18.38 37.65 -5.49
N LEU A 402 -17.38 36.84 -5.85
CA LEU A 402 -17.37 36.14 -7.15
C LEU A 402 -18.57 35.19 -7.29
N VAL A 403 -18.91 34.44 -6.23
CA VAL A 403 -20.09 33.58 -6.20
C VAL A 403 -21.38 34.39 -6.35
N THR A 404 -21.46 35.56 -5.73
CA THR A 404 -22.58 36.50 -5.94
C THR A 404 -22.70 36.97 -7.40
N GLU A 405 -21.60 37.41 -8.01
CA GLU A 405 -21.54 37.83 -9.42
C GLU A 405 -21.92 36.70 -10.39
N LEU A 406 -21.48 35.48 -10.09
CA LEU A 406 -21.84 34.28 -10.86
C LEU A 406 -23.32 33.89 -10.68
N GLY A 407 -24.09 34.55 -9.81
CA GLY A 407 -25.51 34.28 -9.57
C GLY A 407 -25.81 33.27 -8.46
N GLY A 408 -24.84 33.00 -7.58
CA GLY A 408 -25.00 32.20 -6.37
C GLY A 408 -24.33 30.82 -6.40
N VAL A 409 -24.53 30.06 -5.33
CA VAL A 409 -23.84 28.78 -5.08
C VAL A 409 -24.19 27.68 -6.10
N GLU A 410 -25.39 27.72 -6.71
CA GLU A 410 -25.79 26.77 -7.77
C GLU A 410 -24.93 26.94 -9.04
N ASN A 411 -24.53 28.18 -9.34
CA ASN A 411 -23.61 28.46 -10.44
C ASN A 411 -22.15 28.18 -10.04
N LEU A 412 -21.78 28.28 -8.76
CA LEU A 412 -20.49 27.76 -8.27
C LEU A 412 -20.40 26.24 -8.42
N GLU A 413 -21.45 25.49 -8.08
CA GLU A 413 -21.52 24.04 -8.30
C GLU A 413 -21.33 23.70 -9.79
N THR A 414 -21.96 24.47 -10.68
CA THR A 414 -21.81 24.33 -12.13
C THR A 414 -20.38 24.65 -12.60
N VAL A 415 -19.74 25.71 -12.08
CA VAL A 415 -18.34 26.06 -12.36
C VAL A 415 -17.40 24.95 -11.90
N LEU A 416 -17.54 24.46 -10.66
CA LEU A 416 -16.70 23.38 -10.13
C LEU A 416 -16.94 22.06 -10.88
N GLY A 417 -18.18 21.76 -11.27
CA GLY A 417 -18.51 20.64 -12.14
C GLY A 417 -17.89 20.74 -13.54
N PHE A 418 -17.70 21.95 -14.08
CA PHE A 418 -17.03 22.17 -15.36
C PHE A 418 -15.51 21.94 -15.32
N HIS A 419 -14.90 22.00 -14.12
CA HIS A 419 -13.50 21.63 -13.93
C HIS A 419 -13.27 20.11 -13.86
N VAL A 420 -14.34 19.30 -13.80
CA VAL A 420 -14.24 17.84 -13.61
C VAL A 420 -14.79 17.08 -14.81
N VAL A 421 -13.97 16.20 -15.37
CA VAL A 421 -14.34 15.27 -16.43
C VAL A 421 -14.54 13.87 -15.82
N PRO A 422 -15.66 13.17 -16.06
CA PRO A 422 -15.94 11.83 -15.53
C PRO A 422 -15.24 10.71 -16.32
N ALA A 423 -13.92 10.83 -16.46
CA ALA A 423 -13.02 9.84 -17.04
C ALA A 423 -11.60 10.10 -16.50
N VAL A 424 -10.76 9.07 -16.41
CA VAL A 424 -9.31 9.25 -16.15
C VAL A 424 -8.60 9.51 -17.47
N ALA A 425 -7.80 10.57 -17.55
CA ALA A 425 -6.97 10.91 -18.70
C ALA A 425 -5.67 11.58 -18.26
N PHE A 426 -4.56 10.87 -18.42
CA PHE A 426 -3.22 11.43 -18.24
C PHE A 426 -2.83 12.29 -19.45
N ALA A 427 -1.84 13.18 -19.30
CA ALA A 427 -1.40 14.06 -20.38
C ALA A 427 -0.91 13.26 -21.60
N GLU A 428 -0.32 12.08 -21.40
CA GLU A 428 0.15 11.22 -22.48
C GLU A 428 -0.98 10.50 -23.25
N ASP A 429 -2.11 10.20 -22.58
CA ASP A 429 -3.29 9.58 -23.22
C ASP A 429 -3.93 10.48 -24.28
N LEU A 430 -3.73 11.79 -24.15
CA LEU A 430 -4.28 12.80 -25.05
C LEU A 430 -3.64 12.70 -26.44
N ALA A 431 -4.46 12.64 -27.49
CA ALA A 431 -3.98 12.83 -28.86
C ALA A 431 -3.43 14.25 -29.08
N GLU A 432 -2.49 14.40 -30.01
CA GLU A 432 -1.93 15.72 -30.39
C GLU A 432 -3.00 16.58 -31.08
N GLY A 433 -3.17 17.83 -30.63
CA GLY A 433 -4.19 18.78 -31.09
C GLY A 433 -5.42 18.88 -30.18
N ASP A 434 -6.48 19.51 -30.70
CA ASP A 434 -7.72 19.80 -29.95
C ASP A 434 -8.58 18.54 -29.75
N GLN A 435 -9.04 18.33 -28.53
CA GLN A 435 -9.98 17.29 -28.12
C GLN A 435 -11.06 17.89 -27.22
N THR A 436 -12.26 17.32 -27.24
CA THR A 436 -13.42 17.82 -26.48
C THR A 436 -13.94 16.75 -25.52
N PHE A 437 -14.11 17.11 -24.26
CA PHE A 437 -14.56 16.23 -23.18
C PHE A 437 -15.79 16.81 -22.48
N THR A 438 -16.85 16.03 -22.35
CA THR A 438 -18.04 16.45 -21.60
C THR A 438 -17.76 16.36 -20.10
N THR A 439 -17.99 17.45 -19.38
CA THR A 439 -17.73 17.64 -17.94
C THR A 439 -18.91 17.19 -17.06
N LEU A 440 -18.76 17.21 -15.73
CA LEU A 440 -19.87 16.98 -14.79
C LEU A 440 -20.96 18.05 -14.91
N ALA A 441 -20.65 19.25 -15.43
CA ALA A 441 -21.63 20.30 -15.74
C ALA A 441 -22.45 20.04 -17.03
N GLU A 442 -22.30 18.86 -17.66
CA GLU A 442 -22.88 18.50 -18.97
C GLU A 442 -22.46 19.43 -20.14
N GLN A 443 -21.38 20.19 -19.96
CA GLN A 443 -20.81 21.08 -21.00
C GLN A 443 -19.46 20.54 -21.51
N ASP A 444 -19.13 20.84 -22.77
CA ASP A 444 -17.90 20.37 -23.41
C ASP A 444 -16.71 21.29 -23.11
N LEU A 445 -15.69 20.75 -22.43
CA LEU A 445 -14.38 21.37 -22.21
C LEU A 445 -13.44 21.01 -23.37
N THR A 446 -12.70 21.98 -23.90
CA THR A 446 -11.70 21.72 -24.95
C THR A 446 -10.31 21.62 -24.33
N VAL A 447 -9.58 20.53 -24.61
CA VAL A 447 -8.22 20.28 -24.16
C VAL A 447 -7.32 20.12 -25.39
N ASN A 448 -6.22 20.87 -25.46
CA ASN A 448 -5.24 20.76 -26.53
C ASN A 448 -3.90 20.28 -25.96
N ARG A 449 -3.31 19.25 -26.59
CA ARG A 449 -1.91 18.87 -26.36
C ARG A 449 -1.03 19.29 -27.52
N THR A 450 0.05 20.01 -27.21
CA THR A 450 1.10 20.42 -28.15
C THR A 450 2.44 19.92 -27.65
N GLY A 451 2.85 18.72 -28.09
CA GLY A 451 4.07 18.07 -27.57
C GLY A 451 3.86 17.56 -26.14
N ALA A 452 4.65 18.09 -25.20
CA ALA A 452 4.48 17.83 -23.76
C ALA A 452 3.53 18.82 -23.08
N ASP A 453 3.28 19.98 -23.71
CA ASP A 453 2.45 21.03 -23.11
C ASP A 453 0.96 20.70 -23.28
N VAL A 454 0.19 20.78 -22.21
CA VAL A 454 -1.28 20.63 -22.21
C VAL A 454 -1.92 21.96 -21.83
N THR A 455 -2.96 22.33 -22.58
CA THR A 455 -3.75 23.54 -22.36
C THR A 455 -5.24 23.21 -22.35
N VAL A 456 -6.00 23.92 -21.54
CA VAL A 456 -7.45 23.77 -21.40
C VAL A 456 -8.14 25.07 -21.80
N THR A 457 -9.23 24.97 -22.55
CA THR A 457 -9.99 26.12 -23.05
C THR A 457 -11.42 26.05 -22.55
N ASP A 458 -11.84 27.11 -21.86
CA ASP A 458 -13.18 27.24 -21.29
C ASP A 458 -14.27 27.49 -22.35
N ALA A 459 -15.53 27.55 -21.92
CA ALA A 459 -16.65 27.75 -22.83
C ALA A 459 -16.67 29.17 -23.45
N ALA A 460 -16.05 30.16 -22.80
CA ALA A 460 -15.87 31.51 -23.34
C ALA A 460 -14.75 31.58 -24.41
N GLY A 461 -13.95 30.53 -24.56
CA GLY A 461 -12.82 30.45 -25.48
C GLY A 461 -11.51 31.02 -24.91
N THR A 462 -11.41 31.16 -23.60
CA THR A 462 -10.16 31.53 -22.89
C THR A 462 -9.34 30.27 -22.64
N THR A 463 -8.06 30.30 -22.99
CA THR A 463 -7.15 29.17 -22.85
C THR A 463 -6.20 29.39 -21.67
N TYR A 464 -6.05 28.36 -20.85
CA TYR A 464 -5.21 28.27 -19.66
C TYR A 464 -4.23 27.09 -19.82
N ASN A 465 -3.10 27.13 -19.12
CA ASN A 465 -2.06 26.11 -19.16
C ASN A 465 -2.18 25.15 -17.97
N VAL A 466 -1.83 23.88 -18.19
CA VAL A 466 -1.55 22.95 -17.10
C VAL A 466 -0.14 23.26 -16.56
N VAL A 467 -0.05 23.64 -15.29
CA VAL A 467 1.18 24.00 -14.59
C VAL A 467 1.83 22.76 -13.98
N THR A 468 1.01 21.86 -13.42
CA THR A 468 1.42 20.56 -12.90
C THR A 468 0.45 19.51 -13.44
N ALA A 469 0.93 18.60 -14.28
CA ALA A 469 0.11 17.53 -14.85
C ALA A 469 0.19 16.25 -14.01
N ASP A 470 -0.73 15.32 -14.26
CA ASP A 470 -0.60 13.90 -13.93
C ASP A 470 -0.46 13.54 -12.44
N VAL A 471 -1.04 14.34 -11.54
CA VAL A 471 -1.09 14.02 -10.10
C VAL A 471 -2.13 12.92 -9.88
N ALA A 472 -1.68 11.67 -9.77
CA ALA A 472 -2.55 10.50 -9.59
C ALA A 472 -3.22 10.48 -8.20
N ILE A 473 -4.51 10.12 -8.17
CA ILE A 473 -5.33 10.02 -6.95
C ILE A 473 -6.15 8.72 -6.95
N GLU A 474 -6.65 8.28 -5.79
CA GLU A 474 -7.37 6.99 -5.59
C GLU A 474 -8.42 6.67 -6.66
N ASN A 475 -9.13 7.70 -7.16
CA ASN A 475 -10.23 7.56 -8.12
C ASN A 475 -10.01 8.35 -9.43
N GLY A 476 -8.78 8.73 -9.77
CA GLY A 476 -8.54 9.56 -10.94
C GLY A 476 -7.17 10.23 -11.04
N VAL A 477 -7.18 11.42 -11.65
CA VAL A 477 -5.99 12.26 -11.85
C VAL A 477 -6.34 13.74 -11.67
N VAL A 478 -5.39 14.53 -11.18
CA VAL A 478 -5.50 15.98 -11.00
C VAL A 478 -4.46 16.68 -11.87
N HIS A 479 -4.90 17.70 -12.61
CA HIS A 479 -4.06 18.60 -13.40
C HIS A 479 -4.22 20.01 -12.85
N VAL A 480 -3.16 20.57 -12.25
CA VAL A 480 -3.19 21.94 -11.71
C VAL A 480 -3.07 22.94 -12.85
N ILE A 481 -3.99 23.92 -12.91
CA ILE A 481 -4.07 24.90 -14.00
C ILE A 481 -3.88 26.36 -13.52
N ASP A 482 -3.46 27.23 -14.44
CA ASP A 482 -3.23 28.67 -14.21
C ASP A 482 -4.47 29.55 -14.40
N GLY A 483 -5.66 28.96 -14.57
CA GLY A 483 -6.93 29.71 -14.67
C GLY A 483 -8.12 29.00 -14.05
N VAL A 484 -9.22 29.72 -13.90
CA VAL A 484 -10.54 29.17 -13.50
C VAL A 484 -11.37 28.98 -14.76
N LEU A 485 -11.75 27.74 -15.05
CA LEU A 485 -12.57 27.36 -16.19
C LEU A 485 -14.02 27.81 -15.98
N LEU A 486 -14.52 28.65 -16.88
CA LEU A 486 -15.88 29.17 -16.83
C LEU A 486 -16.80 28.44 -17.84
N PRO A 487 -17.91 27.83 -17.39
CA PRO A 487 -18.94 27.29 -18.27
C PRO A 487 -19.80 28.40 -18.87
N GLU A 488 -20.65 28.08 -19.85
CA GLU A 488 -21.76 28.95 -20.23
C GLU A 488 -22.77 29.01 -19.07
N ILE A 489 -22.85 30.14 -18.38
CA ILE A 489 -23.83 30.40 -17.31
C ILE A 489 -24.96 31.26 -17.89
N THR A 490 -26.18 30.74 -17.90
CA THR A 490 -27.38 31.49 -18.28
C THR A 490 -28.04 32.08 -17.05
N LEU A 491 -27.78 33.36 -16.76
CA LEU A 491 -28.49 34.10 -15.72
C LEU A 491 -29.96 34.39 -16.13
N PRO A 492 -30.91 34.48 -15.17
CA PRO A 492 -32.30 34.80 -15.46
C PRO A 492 -32.49 36.24 -15.95
N THR A 493 -33.58 36.51 -16.67
CA THR A 493 -34.02 37.89 -16.95
C THR A 493 -34.63 38.55 -15.72
N VAL A 494 -34.78 39.89 -15.73
CA VAL A 494 -35.49 40.64 -14.67
C VAL A 494 -36.88 40.05 -14.37
N VAL A 495 -37.61 39.63 -15.41
CA VAL A 495 -38.98 39.09 -15.27
C VAL A 495 -38.98 37.69 -14.67
N GLU A 496 -38.00 36.86 -15.01
CA GLU A 496 -37.82 35.52 -14.42
C GLU A 496 -37.41 35.63 -12.94
N ALA A 497 -36.40 36.44 -12.63
CA ALA A 497 -36.00 36.72 -11.24
C ALA A 497 -37.15 37.29 -10.39
N ALA A 498 -37.95 38.21 -10.94
CA ALA A 498 -39.15 38.71 -10.28
C ALA A 498 -40.25 37.64 -10.12
N THR A 499 -40.34 36.68 -11.04
CA THR A 499 -41.29 35.56 -10.97
C THR A 499 -40.90 34.59 -9.85
N ASP A 500 -39.63 34.23 -9.76
CA ASP A 500 -39.11 33.33 -8.73
C ASP A 500 -39.14 33.96 -7.33
N ALA A 501 -38.88 35.27 -7.23
CA ALA A 501 -39.11 36.06 -6.02
C ALA A 501 -40.61 36.29 -5.69
N GLY A 502 -41.53 35.85 -6.55
CA GLY A 502 -42.98 35.94 -6.32
C GLY A 502 -43.57 37.36 -6.43
N LEU A 503 -42.89 38.28 -7.11
CA LEU A 503 -43.22 39.71 -7.22
C LEU A 503 -44.34 39.97 -8.26
N THR A 504 -45.47 39.27 -8.10
CA THR A 504 -46.58 39.29 -9.06
C THR A 504 -47.09 40.69 -9.41
N THR A 505 -47.15 41.62 -8.43
CA THR A 505 -47.65 42.98 -8.68
C THR A 505 -46.64 43.85 -9.43
N LEU A 506 -45.34 43.59 -9.32
CA LEU A 506 -44.32 44.23 -10.16
C LEU A 506 -44.44 43.78 -11.61
N ILE A 507 -44.65 42.47 -11.84
CA ILE A 507 -44.84 41.91 -13.19
C ILE A 507 -46.11 42.49 -13.84
N ASP A 508 -47.24 42.50 -13.10
CA ASP A 508 -48.48 43.15 -13.56
C ASP A 508 -48.26 44.65 -13.89
N ALA A 509 -47.42 45.35 -13.12
CA ALA A 509 -47.10 46.76 -13.35
C ALA A 509 -46.23 47.00 -14.59
N LEU A 510 -45.18 46.18 -14.81
CA LEU A 510 -44.34 46.24 -16.01
C LEU A 510 -45.16 45.99 -17.29
N VAL A 511 -46.03 44.98 -17.26
CA VAL A 511 -46.94 44.66 -18.39
C VAL A 511 -47.96 45.76 -18.62
N ALA A 512 -48.52 46.36 -17.57
CA ALA A 512 -49.48 47.46 -17.70
C ALA A 512 -48.86 48.78 -18.20
N ALA A 513 -47.54 48.94 -18.04
CA ALA A 513 -46.77 50.09 -18.51
C ALA A 513 -46.11 49.88 -19.90
N GLU A 514 -46.20 48.67 -20.48
CA GLU A 514 -45.48 48.27 -21.71
C GLU A 514 -43.94 48.42 -21.57
N LEU A 515 -43.39 48.16 -20.38
CA LEU A 515 -41.97 48.31 -20.03
C LEU A 515 -41.21 46.96 -19.90
N ASP A 516 -41.86 45.84 -20.15
CA ASP A 516 -41.28 44.50 -20.06
C ASP A 516 -40.12 44.32 -21.06
N ASP A 517 -40.29 44.73 -22.32
CA ASP A 517 -39.22 44.74 -23.31
C ASP A 517 -38.10 45.75 -22.96
N ASP A 518 -38.45 46.97 -22.51
CA ASP A 518 -37.45 48.02 -22.25
C ASP A 518 -36.52 47.66 -21.08
N VAL A 519 -37.07 47.06 -20.00
CA VAL A 519 -36.29 46.66 -18.82
C VAL A 519 -35.48 45.37 -19.08
N ALA A 520 -35.99 44.45 -19.90
CA ALA A 520 -35.26 43.24 -20.29
C ALA A 520 -34.12 43.49 -21.30
N ASN A 521 -34.21 44.52 -22.14
CA ASN A 521 -33.20 44.86 -23.14
C ASN A 521 -32.24 45.99 -22.72
N ALA A 522 -32.42 46.58 -21.53
CA ALA A 522 -31.50 47.60 -21.01
C ALA A 522 -30.12 46.99 -20.69
N GLU A 523 -29.04 47.60 -21.17
CA GLU A 523 -27.67 47.17 -20.86
C GLU A 523 -27.24 47.67 -19.47
N ALA A 524 -26.68 46.77 -18.66
CA ALA A 524 -26.05 47.07 -17.36
C ALA A 524 -26.96 47.81 -16.36
N VAL A 525 -27.97 47.14 -15.81
CA VAL A 525 -28.97 47.73 -14.91
C VAL A 525 -28.93 47.23 -13.47
N THR A 526 -29.29 48.11 -12.54
CA THR A 526 -29.68 47.76 -11.18
C THR A 526 -31.18 48.05 -11.02
N VAL A 527 -31.96 47.02 -10.69
CA VAL A 527 -33.42 47.11 -10.54
C VAL A 527 -33.80 46.97 -9.07
N PHE A 528 -34.33 48.03 -8.47
CA PHE A 528 -34.90 47.99 -7.13
C PHE A 528 -36.35 47.48 -7.21
N ALA A 529 -36.58 46.20 -6.97
CA ALA A 529 -37.86 45.52 -7.21
C ALA A 529 -38.79 45.56 -5.98
N PRO A 530 -39.93 46.28 -5.99
CA PRO A 530 -40.81 46.35 -4.82
C PRO A 530 -41.57 45.06 -4.56
N THR A 531 -41.73 44.71 -3.29
CA THR A 531 -42.58 43.58 -2.86
C THR A 531 -44.07 43.81 -3.15
N ASN A 532 -44.87 42.74 -3.19
CA ASN A 532 -46.33 42.87 -3.33
C ASN A 532 -46.96 43.69 -2.17
N ASP A 533 -46.39 43.60 -0.96
CA ASP A 533 -46.83 44.39 0.20
C ASP A 533 -46.51 45.88 0.04
N ALA A 534 -45.35 46.22 -0.55
CA ALA A 534 -44.99 47.59 -0.93
C ALA A 534 -46.04 48.23 -1.87
N PHE A 535 -46.46 47.49 -2.89
CA PHE A 535 -47.53 47.94 -3.79
C PHE A 535 -48.88 48.06 -3.07
N ALA A 536 -49.20 47.14 -2.15
CA ALA A 536 -50.44 47.22 -1.36
C ALA A 536 -50.50 48.49 -0.48
N ASP A 537 -49.38 48.84 0.16
CA ASP A 537 -49.25 50.06 0.95
C ASP A 537 -49.32 51.33 0.09
N LEU A 538 -48.71 51.34 -1.11
CA LEU A 538 -48.86 52.43 -2.08
C LEU A 538 -50.33 52.61 -2.52
N LEU A 539 -51.03 51.53 -2.86
CA LEU A 539 -52.44 51.56 -3.26
C LEU A 539 -53.32 52.12 -2.13
N ALA A 540 -53.07 51.69 -0.89
CA ALA A 540 -53.76 52.19 0.30
C ALA A 540 -53.49 53.68 0.56
N ALA A 541 -52.23 54.12 0.46
CA ALA A 541 -51.84 55.53 0.60
C ALA A 541 -52.46 56.42 -0.51
N GLN A 542 -52.68 55.86 -1.69
CA GLN A 542 -53.32 56.54 -2.82
C GLN A 542 -54.85 56.42 -2.83
N GLU A 543 -55.48 55.83 -1.82
CA GLU A 543 -56.94 55.62 -1.73
C GLU A 543 -57.55 54.86 -2.94
N VAL A 544 -56.79 53.94 -3.55
CA VAL A 544 -57.20 53.10 -4.70
C VAL A 544 -57.20 51.61 -4.33
N THR A 545 -57.87 50.77 -5.13
CA THR A 545 -58.07 49.34 -4.83
C THR A 545 -57.20 48.38 -5.64
N ASP A 546 -56.64 48.86 -6.75
CA ASP A 546 -55.99 48.06 -7.78
C ASP A 546 -55.11 48.97 -8.66
N LEU A 547 -54.25 48.34 -9.46
CA LEU A 547 -53.33 49.02 -10.37
C LEU A 547 -54.07 49.84 -11.44
N ASP A 548 -55.19 49.34 -11.97
CA ASP A 548 -56.07 50.08 -12.89
C ASP A 548 -56.55 51.41 -12.27
N GLY A 549 -56.92 51.40 -10.99
CA GLY A 549 -57.29 52.58 -10.22
C GLY A 549 -56.13 53.55 -10.01
N LEU A 550 -54.90 53.04 -9.81
CA LEU A 550 -53.68 53.84 -9.72
C LEU A 550 -53.36 54.52 -11.05
N ILE A 551 -53.35 53.77 -12.15
CA ILE A 551 -53.17 54.27 -13.53
C ILE A 551 -54.25 55.30 -13.89
N ALA A 552 -55.51 55.06 -13.50
CA ALA A 552 -56.60 56.01 -13.74
C ALA A 552 -56.49 57.30 -12.89
N LYS A 553 -55.76 57.27 -11.76
CA LYS A 553 -55.56 58.42 -10.86
C LYS A 553 -54.34 59.26 -11.24
N LEU A 554 -53.19 58.61 -11.49
CA LEU A 554 -51.91 59.26 -11.77
C LEU A 554 -51.68 59.46 -13.29
N GLY A 555 -52.24 58.59 -14.12
CA GLY A 555 -51.94 58.48 -15.55
C GLY A 555 -50.90 57.40 -15.82
N ALA A 556 -50.95 56.79 -17.01
CA ALA A 556 -50.00 55.74 -17.41
C ALA A 556 -48.55 56.26 -17.49
N GLU A 557 -48.36 57.50 -17.96
CA GLU A 557 -47.05 58.17 -18.04
C GLU A 557 -46.40 58.26 -16.66
N ALA A 558 -47.14 58.68 -15.62
CA ALA A 558 -46.64 58.74 -14.25
C ALA A 558 -46.33 57.35 -13.64
N VAL A 559 -47.02 56.28 -14.06
CA VAL A 559 -46.71 54.91 -13.63
C VAL A 559 -45.44 54.39 -14.32
N ALA A 560 -45.22 54.74 -15.59
CA ALA A 560 -43.96 54.47 -16.27
C ALA A 560 -42.78 55.25 -15.65
N ASP A 561 -42.99 56.51 -15.26
CA ASP A 561 -42.01 57.31 -14.51
C ASP A 561 -41.67 56.66 -13.16
N VAL A 562 -42.67 56.16 -12.41
CA VAL A 562 -42.43 55.41 -11.16
C VAL A 562 -41.61 54.14 -11.42
N LEU A 563 -41.95 53.33 -12.41
CA LEU A 563 -41.24 52.08 -12.69
C LEU A 563 -39.81 52.34 -13.19
N THR A 564 -39.60 53.33 -14.06
CA THR A 564 -38.25 53.71 -14.53
C THR A 564 -37.40 54.40 -13.46
N PHE A 565 -38.01 54.99 -12.42
CA PHE A 565 -37.30 55.46 -11.22
C PHE A 565 -36.76 54.32 -10.34
N HIS A 566 -37.23 53.09 -10.50
CA HIS A 566 -36.65 51.92 -9.81
C HIS A 566 -35.45 51.30 -10.56
N VAL A 567 -35.13 51.78 -11.76
CA VAL A 567 -34.08 51.22 -12.62
C VAL A 567 -32.93 52.21 -12.76
N VAL A 568 -31.73 51.78 -12.41
CA VAL A 568 -30.49 52.54 -12.57
C VAL A 568 -29.69 51.95 -13.73
N PRO A 569 -29.19 52.74 -14.70
CA PRO A 569 -28.34 52.27 -15.81
C PRO A 569 -26.86 52.11 -15.38
N ALA A 570 -26.66 51.35 -14.31
CA ALA A 570 -25.38 50.84 -13.85
C ALA A 570 -25.62 49.55 -13.07
N VAL A 571 -24.70 48.57 -13.13
CA VAL A 571 -24.68 47.43 -12.21
C VAL A 571 -24.00 47.86 -10.92
N ALA A 572 -24.63 47.61 -9.78
CA ALA A 572 -24.09 47.89 -8.45
C ALA A 572 -24.60 46.85 -7.44
N PHE A 573 -23.72 45.96 -7.01
CA PHE A 573 -24.02 44.99 -5.95
C PHE A 573 -23.89 45.64 -4.57
N SER A 574 -24.47 45.02 -3.54
CA SER A 574 -24.51 45.55 -2.18
C SER A 574 -23.13 45.86 -1.59
N HIS A 575 -22.09 45.22 -2.12
CA HIS A 575 -20.70 45.39 -1.73
C HIS A 575 -19.95 46.50 -2.48
N ASP A 576 -20.50 47.00 -3.59
CA ASP A 576 -19.98 48.16 -4.33
C ASP A 576 -20.51 49.49 -3.80
N LEU A 577 -21.60 49.44 -3.03
CA LEU A 577 -22.35 50.61 -2.56
C LEU A 577 -21.70 51.25 -1.33
N GLU A 578 -21.35 52.53 -1.41
CA GLU A 578 -20.92 53.35 -0.27
C GLU A 578 -22.11 54.05 0.42
N ASP A 579 -21.95 54.41 1.70
CA ASP A 579 -22.99 55.12 2.46
C ASP A 579 -23.18 56.55 1.95
N GLY A 580 -24.36 56.83 1.39
CA GLY A 580 -24.71 58.12 0.80
C GLY A 580 -24.45 58.21 -0.70
N ASP A 581 -24.21 57.09 -1.39
CA ASP A 581 -24.11 57.04 -2.85
C ASP A 581 -25.39 57.51 -3.54
N THR A 582 -25.24 58.22 -4.66
CA THR A 582 -26.36 58.78 -5.44
C THR A 582 -26.33 58.28 -6.87
N PHE A 583 -27.41 57.68 -7.34
CA PHE A 583 -27.54 57.11 -8.68
C PHE A 583 -28.65 57.79 -9.47
N THR A 584 -28.34 58.28 -10.67
CA THR A 584 -29.34 58.80 -11.61
C THR A 584 -30.11 57.63 -12.23
N THR A 585 -31.42 57.62 -12.09
CA THR A 585 -32.33 56.57 -12.60
C THR A 585 -32.61 56.71 -14.09
N LEU A 586 -33.26 55.72 -14.72
CA LEU A 586 -33.74 55.81 -16.11
C LEU A 586 -34.79 56.91 -16.31
N GLN A 587 -35.56 57.25 -15.26
CA GLN A 587 -36.48 58.39 -15.26
C GLN A 587 -35.72 59.75 -15.30
N GLY A 588 -34.51 59.80 -14.74
CA GLY A 588 -33.59 60.93 -14.80
C GLY A 588 -33.42 61.71 -13.50
N GLU A 589 -34.18 61.40 -12.46
CA GLU A 589 -33.96 61.86 -11.08
C GLU A 589 -33.03 60.91 -10.30
N ASP A 590 -32.38 61.43 -9.27
CA ASP A 590 -31.40 60.69 -8.47
C ASP A 590 -32.07 59.97 -7.29
N LEU A 591 -31.73 58.70 -7.06
CA LEU A 591 -31.98 57.99 -5.80
C LEU A 591 -30.72 57.99 -4.92
N THR A 592 -30.89 57.84 -3.61
CA THR A 592 -29.76 57.73 -2.66
C THR A 592 -29.74 56.36 -1.98
N VAL A 593 -28.59 55.69 -1.99
CA VAL A 593 -28.34 54.46 -1.24
C VAL A 593 -27.65 54.80 0.08
N ASN A 594 -28.05 54.16 1.17
CA ASN A 594 -27.44 54.33 2.49
C ASN A 594 -27.20 52.95 3.12
N ILE A 595 -26.07 52.80 3.81
CA ILE A 595 -25.65 51.55 4.45
C ILE A 595 -25.88 51.68 5.96
N THR A 596 -26.74 50.83 6.53
CA THR A 596 -27.04 50.88 7.96
C THR A 596 -25.85 50.44 8.82
N GLU A 597 -25.82 50.85 10.10
CA GLU A 597 -24.81 50.38 11.09
C GLU A 597 -24.78 48.84 11.25
N ALA A 598 -25.80 48.13 10.77
CA ALA A 598 -25.90 46.67 10.78
C ALA A 598 -25.45 46.01 9.45
N GLY A 599 -25.00 46.78 8.46
CA GLY A 599 -24.58 46.30 7.14
C GLY A 599 -25.71 46.05 6.13
N GLY A 600 -26.97 46.35 6.48
CA GLY A 600 -28.09 46.27 5.55
C GLY A 600 -28.19 47.50 4.64
N VAL A 601 -28.55 47.30 3.38
CA VAL A 601 -28.74 48.35 2.37
C VAL A 601 -30.14 48.96 2.48
N THR A 602 -30.22 50.29 2.33
CA THR A 602 -31.48 51.04 2.28
C THR A 602 -31.47 52.02 1.12
N VAL A 603 -32.63 52.27 0.52
CA VAL A 603 -32.79 53.16 -0.63
C VAL A 603 -33.75 54.28 -0.25
N THR A 604 -33.36 55.52 -0.56
CA THR A 604 -34.13 56.74 -0.28
C THR A 604 -34.50 57.43 -1.60
N ASP A 605 -35.79 57.74 -1.77
CA ASP A 605 -36.30 58.48 -2.93
C ASP A 605 -36.14 60.00 -2.79
N VAL A 606 -36.48 60.74 -3.86
CA VAL A 606 -36.42 62.23 -3.88
C VAL A 606 -37.40 62.91 -2.92
N ASN A 607 -38.29 62.15 -2.27
CA ASN A 607 -39.30 62.62 -1.34
C ASN A 607 -38.93 62.34 0.14
N ASP A 608 -37.67 61.97 0.42
CA ASP A 608 -37.14 61.54 1.73
C ASP A 608 -37.81 60.23 2.27
N ASN A 609 -38.44 59.40 1.42
CA ASN A 609 -38.92 58.08 1.85
C ASN A 609 -37.79 57.06 1.75
N THR A 610 -37.45 56.38 2.86
CA THR A 610 -36.41 55.35 2.93
C THR A 610 -37.02 53.97 3.14
N PHE A 611 -36.57 52.98 2.36
CA PHE A 611 -37.01 51.59 2.42
C PHE A 611 -35.83 50.63 2.53
N ASN A 612 -36.00 49.52 3.27
CA ASN A 612 -34.97 48.48 3.37
C ASN A 612 -34.96 47.58 2.13
N VAL A 613 -33.76 47.15 1.72
CA VAL A 613 -33.56 46.00 0.81
C VAL A 613 -33.77 44.72 1.62
N THR A 614 -34.74 43.89 1.21
CA THR A 614 -35.06 42.62 1.88
C THR A 614 -34.28 41.44 1.30
N THR A 615 -33.96 41.50 0.01
CA THR A 615 -33.11 40.53 -0.70
C THR A 615 -32.20 41.32 -1.63
N ALA A 616 -30.90 41.34 -1.36
CA ALA A 616 -29.93 42.00 -2.23
C ALA A 616 -29.34 41.00 -3.25
N ASP A 617 -28.66 41.53 -4.26
CA ASP A 617 -27.69 40.81 -5.07
C ASP A 617 -28.24 39.63 -5.90
N VAL A 618 -29.47 39.75 -6.41
CA VAL A 618 -30.01 38.76 -7.35
C VAL A 618 -29.47 39.07 -8.75
N ALA A 619 -28.40 38.38 -9.16
CA ALA A 619 -27.80 38.54 -10.48
C ALA A 619 -28.78 38.13 -11.60
N ILE A 620 -28.77 38.90 -12.70
CA ILE A 620 -29.61 38.72 -13.89
C ILE A 620 -28.79 38.94 -15.16
N ALA A 621 -29.25 38.44 -16.30
CA ALA A 621 -28.54 38.47 -17.57
C ALA A 621 -28.06 39.86 -18.03
N ASN A 622 -28.69 40.94 -17.54
CA ASN A 622 -28.34 42.32 -17.85
C ASN A 622 -27.95 43.19 -16.63
N GLY A 623 -27.67 42.59 -15.47
CA GLY A 623 -27.22 43.30 -14.26
C GLY A 623 -27.65 42.66 -12.94
N VAL A 624 -28.30 43.43 -12.05
CA VAL A 624 -28.67 42.97 -10.69
C VAL A 624 -30.06 43.46 -10.24
N VAL A 625 -30.76 42.65 -9.44
CA VAL A 625 -32.04 43.00 -8.79
C VAL A 625 -31.88 43.03 -7.27
N HIS A 626 -32.37 44.11 -6.66
CA HIS A 626 -32.47 44.27 -5.20
C HIS A 626 -33.95 44.38 -4.81
N VAL A 627 -34.49 43.41 -4.07
CA VAL A 627 -35.90 43.41 -3.63
C VAL A 627 -36.07 44.38 -2.46
N ILE A 628 -37.02 45.32 -2.54
CA ILE A 628 -37.25 46.37 -1.53
C ILE A 628 -38.67 46.34 -0.94
N GLU A 629 -38.79 46.76 0.32
CA GLU A 629 -40.07 46.77 1.05
C GLU A 629 -40.99 47.97 0.72
N GLY A 630 -40.60 48.85 -0.21
CA GLY A 630 -41.38 50.04 -0.58
C GLY A 630 -41.35 50.34 -2.07
N VAL A 631 -42.23 51.22 -2.53
CA VAL A 631 -42.22 51.75 -3.89
C VAL A 631 -41.61 53.15 -3.85
N LEU A 632 -40.47 53.32 -4.50
CA LEU A 632 -39.76 54.59 -4.66
C LEU A 632 -40.59 55.54 -5.54
N LEU A 633 -40.75 56.80 -5.13
CA LEU A 633 -41.56 57.77 -5.85
C LEU A 633 -40.69 58.92 -6.41
N PRO A 634 -40.78 59.22 -7.72
CA PRO A 634 -40.20 60.43 -8.31
C PRO A 634 -41.00 61.70 -7.92
N THR A 635 -40.62 62.86 -8.47
CA THR A 635 -41.36 64.11 -8.25
C THR A 635 -42.65 64.18 -9.11
N LEU A 636 -43.76 63.66 -8.57
CA LEU A 636 -45.09 63.58 -9.22
C LEU A 636 -45.90 64.90 -9.30
#